data_AF-A0A959J768-F1
#
_entry.id   AF-A0A959J768-F1
#
_cell.length_a   1.000
_cell.length_b   1.000
_cell.length_c   1.000
_cell.angle_alpha   90.00
_cell.angle_beta   90.00
_cell.angle_gamma   90.00
#
_symmetry.space_group_name_H-M   'P 1'
#
loop_
_entity.id
_entity.type
_entity.pdbx_description
1 polymer ?
#
loop_
_entity_poly.entity_id
_entity_poly.type
_entity_poly.pdbx_seq_one_letter_code
_entity_poly.pdbx_strand_id
1 'polypeptide(L)'
;MKITHNFRTRSLLILLASLGFFITGNSQNAYELAWKALDNANVDEAIAQFEAALKDPACKENALLCLTMLYERQNKTKEATQVFETFFDLSADPFPALYALWFEEGAVGLSFKKKPSQLKFLQKLEKNKANKGKLDVACDYRLSTHYLWAFDKSKAQKYFNKINYIDNWLFLGPFDNVMNSGYDKDFGVLSHPDTTARFTSRYGAEIGWFKPGTSGKDGYIAKDAYFLGDNSIIYGQTFIESPEDQELILKFGYTGTLKLWLNDSLIFWEQEPRETDIDYFRIKCRMNKGFNRILVQSGDTDLGNTSFTIRLTDTENNPIWPESSCYYRPFQKGVEETETIPHFAVRYLEEQAEKTDDLLYEILLAKSYFRSKELEKAESILEMLYKEHPKNYLVLLNMVLLSTKANNNTNQNKYYDLFQEIYAEDRDVLKNKIDKYYNEGNKLKVKEYSDLYLSRYYDEYLDISFKIVLASMDEDVEKLLKMIDDFSKSFPDDNLAQVSKYKMEKSYLSNPVKANSILEKFLENNFSNQALMELVNNYLKEGKPEKAMGLLQKYHELFPVEVGPYGSMVNLLTRQSRFKEAIEICQTILQNRPSDFNTLSDLAFLNKAAGNNEKAIFYYNESLRYFPFSFEVNENIRELKGLTKIQDMIPEIDPAEKIASYNSSFVPPVKNAYDIVWNAESLVIFKSKAIGRTQEYVLKMNDESAIEEWQNISFNTTSTIEYFIKEAKTIKQSGEKIDAERNNGEVVFINLEVGDYIFVSYLEKQYNGGKSSVFISDVFSLNSFTPVYEEEYNLYVEDGVSVIDTCFNASVVPEISQKEGFKIYKWSVNSPEVVKNESNALPFYDIAQTVHVAVNYSWKDIVQWFSDLSTYQAIPDYTIKTLAGELFDGSEKDLSDEEKAKVIYNFVAKNINYSSIDFRQSGYIPQKASQVYHSRLGDCKDVSTLFVSLARVAGLDAELVLVNTSDNGQNSVLLPSLNFNHCIVKVHLEKGDKFLELTDPDLPFGYLYNSHNGASILEIPTGNNISEDIHLTYLAFNEGYKNEVFRHSKVNITDDFKMKIRKENIKTGVYASGMCKTYFYSDEKEQKDKLKQSISNDFNSALTLDALDFKKLEPRLDTAIFSFDITVDNDVLKLGSFRSVKVPFSDILVRMNIFEDSERTLDFDFVNYEDVDRYEETIEIGLPEGHSFVEIPEDVHLEYKGCYYNLNFERNGSDQLKVHRVYTVNRQNVKPEEFSAFKVFMSKLNEAENTHLLFK
;
A
#
# COMPACT_ATOMS: atom_id res chain seq x y z
N MET A 1 32.93 -1.90 1.35
CA MET A 1 34.10 -1.53 0.53
C MET A 1 33.89 -0.10 0.05
N LYS A 2 34.79 0.83 0.43
CA LYS A 2 34.68 2.28 0.15
C LYS A 2 34.81 2.53 -1.35
N ILE A 3 33.71 2.79 -2.05
CA ILE A 3 33.75 3.47 -3.36
C ILE A 3 33.79 4.96 -3.03
N THR A 4 35.01 5.49 -2.98
CA THR A 4 35.28 6.91 -2.88
C THR A 4 34.71 7.64 -4.08
N HIS A 5 33.83 8.61 -3.80
CA HIS A 5 33.48 9.70 -4.71
C HIS A 5 34.74 10.32 -5.31
N ASN A 6 34.98 10.09 -6.60
CA ASN A 6 35.77 11.00 -7.40
C ASN A 6 34.83 11.63 -8.43
N PHE A 7 34.23 12.73 -7.99
CA PHE A 7 33.53 13.69 -8.83
C PHE A 7 34.48 14.20 -9.93
N ARG A 8 34.11 14.02 -11.20
CA ARG A 8 34.63 14.86 -12.28
C ARG A 8 33.62 15.97 -12.55
N THR A 9 33.83 17.09 -11.86
CA THR A 9 33.40 18.41 -12.29
C THR A 9 34.09 18.75 -13.62
N ARG A 10 33.31 18.95 -14.70
CA ARG A 10 33.78 19.68 -15.88
C ARG A 10 33.06 21.02 -15.93
N SER A 11 33.68 22.01 -15.30
CA SER A 11 33.31 23.42 -15.41
C SER A 11 33.72 24.00 -16.77
N LEU A 12 32.88 24.94 -17.22
CA LEU A 12 33.06 25.98 -18.24
C LEU A 12 34.45 26.66 -18.29
N LEU A 13 34.69 27.37 -19.43
CA LEU A 13 35.70 28.43 -19.77
C LEU A 13 36.91 27.92 -20.61
N ILE A 14 37.33 28.45 -21.79
CA ILE A 14 37.23 29.78 -22.45
C ILE A 14 37.34 29.70 -23.99
N LEU A 15 36.71 30.70 -24.63
CA LEU A 15 36.73 31.25 -25.99
C LEU A 15 38.00 31.21 -26.89
N LEU A 16 37.69 31.23 -28.20
CA LEU A 16 38.34 31.93 -29.34
C LEU A 16 39.76 31.55 -29.79
N ALA A 17 39.83 30.82 -30.91
CA ALA A 17 40.74 31.15 -32.02
C ALA A 17 40.12 30.68 -33.35
N SER A 18 39.84 31.64 -34.22
CA SER A 18 39.40 31.41 -35.59
C SER A 18 40.59 31.25 -36.54
N LEU A 19 40.35 30.47 -37.60
CA LEU A 19 41.08 30.37 -38.88
C LEU A 19 42.45 29.66 -38.90
N GLY A 20 42.49 28.52 -39.60
CA GLY A 20 43.68 28.02 -40.28
C GLY A 20 43.76 26.50 -40.48
N PHE A 21 43.23 26.02 -41.61
CA PHE A 21 43.67 24.84 -42.39
C PHE A 21 44.31 23.64 -41.65
N PHE A 22 43.68 22.47 -41.67
CA PHE A 22 43.87 21.47 -42.72
C PHE A 22 42.82 20.35 -42.57
N ILE A 23 42.09 20.11 -43.66
CA ILE A 23 41.21 18.96 -43.85
C ILE A 23 42.11 17.73 -43.97
N THR A 24 42.18 16.92 -42.92
CA THR A 24 42.34 15.47 -43.08
C THR A 24 40.97 14.87 -42.86
N GLY A 25 40.31 14.47 -43.94
CA GLY A 25 39.06 13.73 -43.86
C GLY A 25 39.31 12.39 -43.16
N ASN A 26 39.01 12.32 -41.86
CA ASN A 26 38.71 11.06 -41.22
C ASN A 26 37.34 10.64 -41.76
N SER A 27 37.31 9.64 -42.63
CA SER A 27 36.08 8.89 -42.88
C SER A 27 35.60 8.34 -41.53
N GLN A 28 34.44 8.80 -41.04
CA GLN A 28 33.83 8.21 -39.84
C GLN A 28 33.68 6.70 -40.07
N ASN A 29 34.13 5.90 -39.10
CA ASN A 29 34.03 4.44 -39.18
C ASN A 29 32.55 4.03 -39.17
N ALA A 30 32.17 2.99 -39.91
CA ALA A 30 30.79 2.50 -39.99
C ALA A 30 30.19 2.19 -38.61
N TYR A 31 31.01 1.77 -37.64
CA TYR A 31 30.58 1.56 -36.25
C TYR A 31 30.12 2.84 -35.55
N GLU A 32 30.86 3.94 -35.68
CA GLU A 32 30.48 5.26 -35.14
C GLU A 32 29.24 5.81 -35.86
N LEU A 33 29.15 5.60 -37.17
CA LEU A 33 27.97 5.97 -37.96
C LEU A 33 26.71 5.23 -37.50
N ALA A 34 26.85 3.97 -37.07
CA ALA A 34 25.74 3.19 -36.55
C ALA A 34 25.19 3.75 -35.22
N TRP A 35 26.07 4.08 -34.27
CA TRP A 35 25.66 4.75 -33.02
C TRP A 35 25.02 6.11 -33.28
N LYS A 36 25.59 6.90 -34.19
CA LYS A 36 25.01 8.18 -34.62
C LYS A 36 23.64 7.99 -35.30
N ALA A 37 23.42 6.92 -36.04
CA ALA A 37 22.12 6.61 -36.61
C ALA A 37 21.09 6.29 -35.52
N LEU A 38 21.48 5.55 -34.47
CA LEU A 38 20.62 5.33 -33.29
C LEU A 38 20.27 6.65 -32.57
N ASP A 39 21.23 7.56 -32.38
CA ASP A 39 20.99 8.89 -31.79
C ASP A 39 20.05 9.76 -32.63
N ASN A 40 20.00 9.52 -33.94
CA ASN A 40 19.08 10.17 -34.86
C ASN A 40 17.77 9.39 -35.05
N ALA A 41 17.47 8.41 -34.18
CA ALA A 41 16.29 7.57 -34.22
C ALA A 41 16.09 6.78 -35.53
N ASN A 42 17.18 6.41 -36.21
CA ASN A 42 17.13 5.63 -37.45
C ASN A 42 17.73 4.22 -37.25
N VAL A 43 16.88 3.29 -36.81
CA VAL A 43 17.26 1.91 -36.50
C VAL A 43 17.68 1.12 -37.76
N ASP A 44 17.00 1.32 -38.88
CA ASP A 44 17.30 0.61 -40.14
C ASP A 44 18.70 0.98 -40.67
N GLU A 45 19.04 2.27 -40.65
CA GLU A 45 20.38 2.74 -41.00
C GLU A 45 21.43 2.24 -40.01
N ALA A 46 21.13 2.26 -38.70
CA ALA A 46 22.05 1.73 -37.70
C ALA A 46 22.37 0.25 -37.94
N ILE A 47 21.38 -0.58 -38.27
CA ILE A 47 21.58 -1.98 -38.63
C ILE A 47 22.50 -2.09 -39.86
N ALA A 48 22.23 -1.35 -40.93
CA ALA A 48 23.04 -1.38 -42.15
C ALA A 48 24.50 -0.95 -41.89
N GLN A 49 24.72 0.03 -41.02
CA GLN A 49 26.05 0.50 -40.64
C GLN A 49 26.77 -0.49 -39.71
N PHE A 50 26.08 -1.13 -38.76
CA PHE A 50 26.68 -2.22 -37.97
C PHE A 50 27.03 -3.44 -38.84
N GLU A 51 26.20 -3.79 -39.83
CA GLU A 51 26.52 -4.84 -40.82
C GLU A 51 27.77 -4.47 -41.65
N ALA A 52 27.91 -3.20 -42.04
CA ALA A 52 29.10 -2.70 -42.72
C ALA A 52 30.35 -2.74 -41.84
N ALA A 53 30.21 -2.44 -40.54
CA ALA A 53 31.28 -2.48 -39.55
C ALA A 53 31.86 -3.89 -39.33
N LEU A 54 31.13 -4.96 -39.68
CA LEU A 54 31.64 -6.34 -39.60
C LEU A 54 32.90 -6.60 -40.45
N LYS A 55 33.21 -5.71 -41.39
CA LYS A 55 34.42 -5.76 -42.23
C LYS A 55 35.66 -5.22 -41.52
N ASP A 56 35.50 -4.43 -40.47
CA ASP A 56 36.59 -3.87 -39.68
C ASP A 56 36.88 -4.76 -38.45
N PRO A 57 38.04 -5.43 -38.39
CA PRO A 57 38.40 -6.27 -37.26
C PRO A 57 38.38 -5.57 -35.90
N ALA A 58 38.57 -4.25 -35.84
CA ALA A 58 38.67 -3.50 -34.58
C ALA A 58 37.33 -3.39 -33.84
N CYS A 59 36.20 -3.34 -34.56
CA CYS A 59 34.87 -3.17 -33.99
C CYS A 59 33.92 -4.34 -34.31
N LYS A 60 34.41 -5.37 -35.02
CA LYS A 60 33.61 -6.51 -35.46
C LYS A 60 32.88 -7.22 -34.32
N GLU A 61 33.55 -7.48 -33.19
CA GLU A 61 32.92 -8.13 -32.02
C GLU A 61 31.76 -7.28 -31.47
N ASN A 62 32.02 -5.99 -31.26
CA ASN A 62 31.02 -5.06 -30.72
C ASN A 62 29.85 -4.86 -31.69
N ALA A 63 30.11 -4.81 -33.00
CA ALA A 63 29.06 -4.74 -34.04
C ALA A 63 28.15 -5.98 -34.04
N LEU A 64 28.70 -7.18 -33.85
CA LEU A 64 27.90 -8.41 -33.74
C LEU A 64 26.98 -8.40 -32.51
N LEU A 65 27.44 -7.86 -31.38
CA LEU A 65 26.61 -7.70 -30.17
C LEU A 65 25.48 -6.70 -30.37
N CYS A 66 25.76 -5.54 -30.98
CA CYS A 66 24.73 -4.57 -31.35
C CYS A 66 23.68 -5.18 -32.31
N LEU A 67 24.13 -5.90 -33.35
CA LEU A 67 23.23 -6.60 -34.28
C LEU A 67 22.41 -7.68 -33.61
N THR A 68 22.95 -8.39 -32.60
CA THR A 68 22.19 -9.37 -31.82
C THR A 68 20.96 -8.72 -31.20
N MET A 69 21.15 -7.60 -30.50
CA MET A 69 20.06 -6.85 -29.87
C MET A 69 19.10 -6.27 -30.91
N LEU A 70 19.60 -5.66 -31.98
CA LEU A 70 18.74 -4.99 -32.97
C LEU A 70 17.95 -5.99 -33.84
N TYR A 71 18.54 -7.11 -34.26
CA TYR A 71 17.81 -8.14 -35.02
C TYR A 71 16.71 -8.80 -34.19
N GLU A 72 16.94 -9.04 -32.90
CA GLU A 72 15.92 -9.52 -31.97
C GLU A 72 14.71 -8.56 -31.95
N ARG A 73 14.99 -7.25 -31.89
CA ARG A 73 13.96 -6.20 -31.93
C ARG A 73 13.23 -6.13 -33.27
N GLN A 74 13.85 -6.62 -34.34
CA GLN A 74 13.24 -6.74 -35.67
C GLN A 74 12.50 -8.07 -35.90
N ASN A 75 12.29 -8.91 -34.87
CA ASN A 75 11.80 -10.29 -34.98
C ASN A 75 12.67 -11.22 -35.85
N LYS A 76 13.88 -10.80 -36.21
CA LYS A 76 14.86 -11.58 -36.99
C LYS A 76 15.65 -12.52 -36.07
N THR A 77 14.94 -13.37 -35.33
CA THR A 77 15.53 -14.22 -34.26
C THR A 77 16.60 -15.16 -34.80
N LYS A 78 16.44 -15.64 -36.04
CA LYS A 78 17.40 -16.54 -36.68
C LYS A 78 18.71 -15.82 -36.99
N GLU A 79 18.62 -14.61 -37.52
CA GLU A 79 19.75 -13.74 -37.81
C GLU A 79 20.43 -13.31 -36.50
N ALA A 80 19.66 -12.92 -35.48
CA ALA A 80 20.16 -12.64 -34.14
C ALA A 80 20.96 -13.82 -33.56
N THR A 81 20.43 -15.04 -33.70
CA THR A 81 21.13 -16.27 -33.30
C THR A 81 22.44 -16.47 -34.06
N GLN A 82 22.42 -16.26 -35.38
CA GLN A 82 23.61 -16.43 -36.22
C GLN A 82 24.72 -15.43 -35.89
N VAL A 83 24.38 -14.15 -35.71
CA VAL A 83 25.38 -13.13 -35.34
C VAL A 83 25.91 -13.34 -33.93
N PHE A 84 25.06 -13.76 -32.98
CA PHE A 84 25.49 -14.08 -31.63
C PHE A 84 26.42 -15.29 -31.57
N GLU A 85 26.08 -16.39 -32.26
CA GLU A 85 26.96 -17.57 -32.36
C GLU A 85 28.30 -17.20 -33.02
N THR A 86 28.28 -16.33 -34.04
CA THR A 86 29.49 -15.82 -34.69
C THR A 86 30.35 -15.00 -33.73
N PHE A 87 29.75 -14.12 -32.92
CA PHE A 87 30.45 -13.41 -31.85
C PHE A 87 31.06 -14.39 -30.85
N PHE A 88 30.27 -15.37 -30.39
CA PHE A 88 30.68 -16.32 -29.37
C PHE A 88 31.90 -17.15 -29.82
N ASP A 89 31.95 -17.53 -31.09
CA ASP A 89 33.08 -18.30 -31.66
C ASP A 89 34.31 -17.43 -31.98
N LEU A 90 34.13 -16.13 -32.21
CA LEU A 90 35.20 -15.19 -32.51
C LEU A 90 35.89 -14.67 -31.24
N SER A 91 35.11 -14.35 -30.21
CA SER A 91 35.59 -13.62 -29.04
C SER A 91 36.51 -14.46 -28.16
N ALA A 92 37.56 -13.83 -27.63
CA ALA A 92 38.49 -14.47 -26.69
C ALA A 92 37.83 -14.78 -25.34
N ASP A 93 36.87 -13.95 -24.90
CA ASP A 93 36.08 -14.17 -23.69
C ASP A 93 34.62 -13.71 -23.92
N PRO A 94 33.75 -14.58 -24.48
CA PRO A 94 32.39 -14.21 -24.83
C PRO A 94 31.44 -14.15 -23.61
N PHE A 95 31.89 -14.59 -22.43
CA PHE A 95 31.02 -14.86 -21.29
C PHE A 95 30.42 -13.60 -20.62
N PRO A 96 31.12 -12.44 -20.51
CA PRO A 96 30.51 -11.22 -20.00
C PRO A 96 29.33 -10.74 -20.84
N ALA A 97 29.48 -10.74 -22.17
CA ALA A 97 28.40 -10.37 -23.08
C ALA A 97 27.27 -11.41 -23.10
N LEU A 98 27.60 -12.71 -23.06
CA LEU A 98 26.60 -13.78 -22.91
C LEU A 98 25.83 -13.64 -21.58
N TYR A 99 26.46 -13.14 -20.51
CA TYR A 99 25.75 -12.89 -19.26
C TYR A 99 24.71 -11.77 -19.43
N ALA A 100 25.09 -10.65 -20.04
CA ALA A 100 24.21 -9.51 -20.28
C ALA A 100 23.04 -9.83 -21.24
N LEU A 101 23.29 -10.69 -22.24
CA LEU A 101 22.33 -11.03 -23.30
C LEU A 101 21.63 -12.38 -23.08
N TRP A 102 21.77 -13.00 -21.90
CA TRP A 102 21.30 -14.37 -21.64
C TRP A 102 19.82 -14.60 -21.94
N PHE A 103 18.98 -13.60 -21.73
CA PHE A 103 17.54 -13.73 -21.92
C PHE A 103 17.06 -13.30 -23.31
N GLU A 104 17.94 -12.81 -24.18
CA GLU A 104 17.60 -12.53 -25.59
C GLU A 104 17.36 -13.85 -26.33
N GLU A 105 16.32 -13.94 -27.18
CA GLU A 105 16.00 -15.19 -27.88
C GLU A 105 17.10 -15.63 -28.85
N GLY A 106 17.81 -14.66 -29.45
CA GLY A 106 19.03 -14.90 -30.23
C GLY A 106 20.18 -15.55 -29.45
N ALA A 107 20.20 -15.48 -28.12
CA ALA A 107 21.20 -16.15 -27.29
C ALA A 107 20.62 -17.41 -26.65
N VAL A 108 20.21 -17.36 -25.38
CA VAL A 108 19.65 -18.51 -24.64
C VAL A 108 18.12 -18.43 -24.50
N GLY A 109 17.52 -17.24 -24.49
CA GLY A 109 16.08 -17.01 -24.34
C GLY A 109 15.50 -17.33 -22.96
N LEU A 110 14.18 -17.14 -22.80
CA LEU A 110 13.46 -17.32 -21.53
C LEU A 110 13.38 -18.77 -21.03
N SER A 111 12.97 -18.97 -19.77
CA SER A 111 13.05 -20.23 -19.00
C SER A 111 12.03 -21.33 -19.37
N PHE A 112 11.80 -21.58 -20.66
CA PHE A 112 10.85 -22.59 -21.15
C PHE A 112 11.55 -23.74 -21.90
N LYS A 113 10.75 -24.64 -22.52
CA LYS A 113 11.26 -25.63 -23.48
C LYS A 113 12.00 -24.91 -24.62
N LYS A 114 13.33 -24.96 -24.55
CA LYS A 114 14.23 -24.35 -25.53
C LYS A 114 13.98 -24.78 -26.97
N LYS A 115 14.07 -23.81 -27.89
CA LYS A 115 14.08 -24.04 -29.34
C LYS A 115 15.28 -24.93 -29.71
N PRO A 116 15.23 -25.69 -30.83
CA PRO A 116 16.33 -26.57 -31.22
C PRO A 116 17.70 -25.89 -31.33
N SER A 117 17.76 -24.64 -31.80
CA SER A 117 18.99 -23.84 -31.86
C SER A 117 19.53 -23.51 -30.47
N GLN A 118 18.70 -22.99 -29.58
CA GLN A 118 19.05 -22.66 -28.20
C GLN A 118 19.50 -23.91 -27.41
N LEU A 119 18.82 -25.05 -27.58
CA LEU A 119 19.22 -26.31 -26.95
C LEU A 119 20.60 -26.77 -27.46
N LYS A 120 20.85 -26.66 -28.76
CA LYS A 120 22.15 -26.98 -29.36
C LYS A 120 23.25 -26.06 -28.83
N PHE A 121 22.95 -24.77 -28.67
CA PHE A 121 23.88 -23.79 -28.09
C PHE A 121 24.19 -24.10 -26.61
N LEU A 122 23.18 -24.41 -25.78
CA LEU A 122 23.39 -24.84 -24.40
C LEU A 122 24.23 -26.11 -24.30
N GLN A 123 24.01 -27.10 -25.17
CA GLN A 123 24.84 -28.31 -25.23
C GLN A 123 26.28 -28.06 -25.71
N LYS A 124 26.49 -27.01 -26.51
CA LYS A 124 27.83 -26.51 -26.89
C LYS A 124 28.50 -25.85 -25.67
N LEU A 125 27.75 -25.02 -24.95
CA LEU A 125 28.19 -24.31 -23.74
C LEU A 125 28.56 -25.28 -22.60
N GLU A 126 27.76 -26.32 -22.39
CA GLU A 126 28.02 -27.42 -21.43
C GLU A 126 29.40 -28.07 -21.64
N LYS A 127 29.82 -28.21 -22.90
CA LYS A 127 31.08 -28.87 -23.28
C LYS A 127 32.28 -27.91 -23.34
N ASN A 128 32.05 -26.60 -23.21
CA ASN A 128 33.10 -25.60 -23.33
C ASN A 128 33.87 -25.47 -22.00
N LYS A 129 35.14 -25.90 -21.99
CA LYS A 129 35.98 -25.84 -20.79
C LYS A 129 36.23 -24.41 -20.27
N ALA A 130 36.18 -23.40 -21.14
CA ALA A 130 36.35 -22.00 -20.74
C ALA A 130 35.14 -21.45 -19.95
N ASN A 131 34.02 -22.17 -19.95
CA ASN A 131 32.81 -21.81 -19.21
C ASN A 131 32.88 -22.19 -17.72
N LYS A 132 33.86 -23.01 -17.30
CA LYS A 132 33.99 -23.48 -15.92
C LYS A 132 34.08 -22.30 -14.94
N GLY A 133 33.23 -22.29 -13.91
CA GLY A 133 33.19 -21.21 -12.90
C GLY A 133 32.59 -19.89 -13.39
N LYS A 134 32.06 -19.84 -14.62
CA LYS A 134 31.38 -18.69 -15.21
C LYS A 134 29.87 -18.96 -15.27
N LEU A 135 29.39 -19.55 -16.37
CA LEU A 135 27.96 -19.80 -16.66
C LEU A 135 27.65 -21.31 -16.78
N ASP A 136 28.56 -22.18 -16.35
CA ASP A 136 28.41 -23.64 -16.37
C ASP A 136 27.19 -24.10 -15.57
N VAL A 137 27.02 -23.58 -14.35
CA VAL A 137 25.87 -23.96 -13.51
C VAL A 137 24.56 -23.35 -14.01
N ALA A 138 24.58 -22.10 -14.48
CA ALA A 138 23.41 -21.49 -15.12
C ALA A 138 22.99 -22.27 -16.38
N CYS A 139 23.96 -22.81 -17.14
CA CYS A 139 23.72 -23.67 -18.29
C CYS A 139 23.09 -25.01 -17.86
N ASP A 140 23.63 -25.68 -16.85
CA ASP A 140 23.05 -26.94 -16.33
C ASP A 140 21.62 -26.70 -15.79
N TYR A 141 21.35 -25.59 -15.12
CA TYR A 141 20.01 -25.20 -14.68
C TYR A 141 19.04 -24.90 -15.86
N ARG A 142 19.52 -24.28 -16.94
CA ARG A 142 18.71 -24.08 -18.16
C ARG A 142 18.43 -25.39 -18.90
N LEU A 143 19.36 -26.34 -18.88
CA LEU A 143 19.15 -27.69 -19.42
C LEU A 143 18.17 -28.49 -18.56
N SER A 144 18.26 -28.41 -17.23
CA SER A 144 17.33 -29.10 -16.33
C SER A 144 15.90 -28.59 -16.51
N THR A 145 15.71 -27.27 -16.54
CA THR A 145 14.39 -26.64 -16.79
C THR A 145 13.84 -26.99 -18.17
N HIS A 146 14.67 -27.00 -19.23
CA HIS A 146 14.24 -27.48 -20.55
C HIS A 146 13.64 -28.89 -20.49
N TYR A 147 14.33 -29.84 -19.85
CA TYR A 147 13.85 -31.23 -19.78
C TYR A 147 12.63 -31.39 -18.86
N LEU A 148 12.51 -30.55 -17.82
CA LEU A 148 11.31 -30.47 -17.00
C LEU A 148 10.10 -29.99 -17.82
N TRP A 149 10.26 -28.93 -18.63
CA TRP A 149 9.22 -28.49 -19.58
C TRP A 149 8.96 -29.49 -20.71
N ALA A 150 9.93 -30.34 -21.05
CA ALA A 150 9.75 -31.47 -21.97
C ALA A 150 9.15 -32.72 -21.29
N PHE A 151 8.76 -32.60 -20.00
CA PHE A 151 8.17 -33.68 -19.20
C PHE A 151 9.09 -34.92 -19.05
N ASP A 152 10.41 -34.72 -19.12
CA ASP A 152 11.47 -35.74 -19.01
C ASP A 152 12.21 -35.62 -17.66
N LYS A 153 11.62 -36.23 -16.62
CA LYS A 153 12.16 -36.25 -15.24
C LYS A 153 13.60 -36.76 -15.17
N SER A 154 13.92 -37.82 -15.90
CA SER A 154 15.21 -38.50 -15.81
C SER A 154 16.33 -37.58 -16.29
N LYS A 155 16.13 -36.91 -17.44
CA LYS A 155 17.11 -35.93 -17.93
C LYS A 155 17.13 -34.68 -17.07
N ALA A 156 15.99 -34.18 -16.60
CA ALA A 156 15.96 -33.01 -15.72
C ALA A 156 16.81 -33.27 -14.45
N GLN A 157 16.59 -34.39 -13.77
CA GLN A 157 17.33 -34.76 -12.56
C GLN A 157 18.82 -34.96 -12.82
N LYS A 158 19.21 -35.50 -13.99
CA LYS A 158 20.61 -35.63 -14.38
C LYS A 158 21.34 -34.28 -14.33
N TYR A 159 20.73 -33.21 -14.84
CA TYR A 159 21.34 -31.88 -14.84
C TYR A 159 21.22 -31.18 -13.48
N PHE A 160 20.11 -31.33 -12.77
CA PHE A 160 20.00 -30.81 -11.40
C PHE A 160 21.09 -31.37 -10.46
N ASN A 161 21.41 -32.66 -10.60
CA ASN A 161 22.48 -33.29 -9.81
C ASN A 161 23.88 -32.71 -10.09
N LYS A 162 24.10 -32.04 -11.23
CA LYS A 162 25.39 -31.40 -11.55
C LYS A 162 25.57 -30.03 -10.89
N ILE A 163 24.48 -29.32 -10.59
CA ILE A 163 24.49 -27.95 -10.03
C ILE A 163 25.27 -27.90 -8.73
N ASN A 164 25.04 -28.93 -7.94
CA ASN A 164 25.77 -29.19 -6.74
C ASN A 164 25.51 -28.37 -5.48
N TYR A 165 24.25 -28.06 -5.24
CA TYR A 165 23.82 -27.33 -4.07
C TYR A 165 23.70 -28.25 -2.84
N ILE A 166 23.70 -27.63 -1.67
CA ILE A 166 23.43 -28.30 -0.40
C ILE A 166 21.92 -28.51 -0.29
N ASP A 167 21.48 -29.76 -0.11
CA ASP A 167 20.06 -30.15 -0.06
C ASP A 167 19.60 -30.68 1.32
N ASN A 168 20.50 -30.70 2.29
CA ASN A 168 20.25 -31.23 3.64
C ASN A 168 20.17 -30.09 4.68
N TRP A 169 18.94 -29.66 4.97
CA TRP A 169 18.65 -28.47 5.80
C TRP A 169 17.71 -28.79 6.96
N LEU A 170 17.92 -28.08 8.08
CA LEU A 170 16.91 -27.85 9.10
C LEU A 170 16.24 -26.52 8.84
N PHE A 171 14.92 -26.45 9.03
CA PHE A 171 14.14 -25.24 8.85
C PHE A 171 13.47 -24.79 10.15
N LEU A 172 13.30 -23.48 10.29
CA LEU A 172 12.61 -22.84 11.40
C LEU A 172 11.86 -21.60 10.91
N GLY A 173 10.63 -21.42 11.40
CA GLY A 173 9.73 -20.33 11.02
C GLY A 173 8.27 -20.79 10.97
N PRO A 174 7.35 -20.01 10.38
CA PRO A 174 7.58 -18.63 9.93
C PRO A 174 7.55 -17.63 11.09
N PHE A 175 8.49 -16.70 11.08
CA PHE A 175 8.48 -15.50 11.93
C PHE A 175 7.85 -14.33 11.19
N ASP A 176 7.40 -13.31 11.92
CA ASP A 176 6.73 -12.15 11.32
C ASP A 176 7.69 -11.32 10.46
N ASN A 177 7.27 -10.95 9.25
CA ASN A 177 8.01 -10.06 8.34
C ASN A 177 7.09 -9.10 7.57
N VAL A 178 5.91 -8.76 8.13
CA VAL A 178 5.02 -7.78 7.50
C VAL A 178 5.81 -6.50 7.24
N MET A 179 5.81 -6.04 5.98
CA MET A 179 6.58 -4.88 5.54
C MET A 179 8.09 -4.98 5.79
N ASN A 180 8.67 -6.19 5.70
CA ASN A 180 10.09 -6.48 5.94
C ASN A 180 10.57 -6.14 7.36
N SER A 181 9.65 -5.95 8.31
CA SER A 181 9.93 -5.60 9.72
C SER A 181 10.74 -6.64 10.48
N GLY A 182 10.72 -7.90 10.03
CA GLY A 182 11.42 -9.02 10.64
C GLY A 182 12.89 -9.10 10.26
N TYR A 183 13.35 -8.39 9.21
CA TYR A 183 14.69 -8.58 8.65
C TYR A 183 15.82 -8.36 9.67
N ASP A 184 15.73 -7.32 10.49
CA ASP A 184 16.73 -6.98 11.53
C ASP A 184 16.34 -7.43 12.94
N LYS A 185 15.21 -8.11 13.09
CA LYS A 185 14.72 -8.57 14.39
C LYS A 185 15.49 -9.81 14.85
N ASP A 186 16.02 -9.75 16.08
CA ASP A 186 16.62 -10.92 16.70
C ASP A 186 15.53 -11.83 17.27
N PHE A 187 15.24 -12.93 16.57
CA PHE A 187 14.33 -13.97 17.04
C PHE A 187 15.02 -14.99 17.97
N GLY A 188 16.28 -14.78 18.36
CA GLY A 188 17.06 -15.67 19.22
C GLY A 188 17.64 -16.90 18.50
N VAL A 189 17.49 -16.98 17.17
CA VAL A 189 17.83 -18.16 16.35
C VAL A 189 19.34 -18.40 16.27
N LEU A 190 20.12 -17.32 16.20
CA LEU A 190 21.58 -17.41 16.08
C LEU A 190 22.20 -18.11 17.30
N SER A 191 21.71 -17.81 18.51
CA SER A 191 22.22 -18.34 19.78
C SER A 191 21.72 -19.75 20.12
N HIS A 192 20.68 -20.26 19.43
CA HIS A 192 20.02 -21.53 19.73
C HIS A 192 20.00 -22.48 18.51
N PRO A 193 21.14 -23.09 18.17
CA PRO A 193 21.28 -23.98 17.00
C PRO A 193 20.69 -25.39 17.19
N ASP A 194 20.33 -25.79 18.41
CA ASP A 194 19.86 -27.14 18.69
C ASP A 194 18.34 -27.30 18.47
N THR A 195 17.89 -28.53 18.24
CA THR A 195 16.48 -28.84 17.96
C THR A 195 15.57 -28.85 19.21
N THR A 196 16.12 -28.66 20.41
CA THR A 196 15.35 -28.61 21.66
C THR A 196 14.88 -27.20 22.00
N ALA A 197 15.55 -26.17 21.46
CA ALA A 197 15.11 -24.79 21.53
C ALA A 197 13.69 -24.59 20.97
N ARG A 198 12.98 -23.62 21.54
CA ARG A 198 11.62 -23.23 21.18
C ARG A 198 11.56 -21.72 20.96
N PHE A 199 10.76 -21.33 19.98
CA PHE A 199 10.63 -19.96 19.52
C PHE A 199 9.16 -19.60 19.33
N THR A 200 8.88 -18.31 19.23
CA THR A 200 7.53 -17.80 18.99
C THR A 200 7.35 -17.46 17.50
N SER A 201 6.40 -18.13 16.84
CA SER A 201 6.05 -17.86 15.43
C SER A 201 5.35 -16.51 15.26
N ARG A 202 5.10 -16.13 14.01
CA ARG A 202 4.43 -14.86 13.65
C ARG A 202 3.07 -14.61 14.33
N TYR A 203 2.33 -15.67 14.68
CA TYR A 203 1.02 -15.57 15.33
C TYR A 203 1.03 -15.97 16.81
N GLY A 204 2.21 -16.20 17.39
CA GLY A 204 2.38 -16.54 18.80
C GLY A 204 2.51 -18.03 19.09
N ALA A 205 2.58 -18.89 18.06
CA ALA A 205 2.70 -20.34 18.26
C ALA A 205 4.13 -20.73 18.67
N GLU A 206 4.28 -21.65 19.61
CA GLU A 206 5.60 -22.23 19.90
C GLU A 206 6.04 -23.12 18.71
N ILE A 207 7.20 -22.84 18.12
CA ILE A 207 7.82 -23.55 17.00
C ILE A 207 9.26 -23.98 17.34
N GLY A 208 9.82 -24.91 16.56
CA GLY A 208 11.19 -25.38 16.70
C GLY A 208 11.77 -25.85 15.38
N TRP A 209 13.07 -26.12 15.36
CA TRP A 209 13.76 -26.64 14.18
C TRP A 209 13.17 -27.99 13.76
N PHE A 210 12.86 -28.14 12.47
CA PHE A 210 12.42 -29.41 11.90
C PHE A 210 13.23 -29.80 10.67
N LYS A 211 13.28 -31.10 10.41
CA LYS A 211 13.86 -31.67 9.19
C LYS A 211 12.71 -32.04 8.24
N PRO A 212 12.73 -31.60 6.97
CA PRO A 212 11.72 -32.03 6.01
C PRO A 212 11.83 -33.54 5.72
N GLY A 213 10.70 -34.18 5.43
CA GLY A 213 10.65 -35.59 5.00
C GLY A 213 11.26 -35.81 3.61
N THR A 214 11.11 -34.82 2.71
CA THR A 214 11.61 -34.80 1.34
C THR A 214 12.17 -33.42 1.02
N SER A 215 13.39 -33.36 0.47
CA SER A 215 14.00 -32.11 -0.03
C SER A 215 13.70 -31.88 -1.51
N GLY A 216 13.53 -30.62 -1.89
CA GLY A 216 13.46 -30.19 -3.30
C GLY A 216 14.72 -30.62 -4.05
N LYS A 217 14.55 -31.05 -5.31
CA LYS A 217 15.64 -31.58 -6.15
C LYS A 217 15.95 -30.72 -7.39
N ASP A 218 15.44 -29.50 -7.39
CA ASP A 218 15.32 -28.57 -8.50
C ASP A 218 16.32 -27.40 -8.43
N GLY A 219 17.35 -27.51 -7.58
CA GLY A 219 18.46 -26.56 -7.52
C GLY A 219 18.25 -25.35 -6.61
N TYR A 220 17.02 -25.11 -6.17
CA TYR A 220 16.64 -24.06 -5.23
C TYR A 220 15.82 -24.62 -4.08
N ILE A 221 15.95 -23.98 -2.92
CA ILE A 221 15.13 -24.24 -1.75
C ILE A 221 14.10 -23.12 -1.68
N ALA A 222 12.88 -23.41 -2.14
CA ALA A 222 11.77 -22.47 -2.10
C ALA A 222 11.04 -22.54 -0.75
N LYS A 223 10.73 -21.39 -0.15
CA LYS A 223 10.01 -21.31 1.14
C LYS A 223 8.66 -22.01 1.06
N ASP A 224 7.88 -21.77 0.01
CA ASP A 224 6.54 -22.35 -0.11
C ASP A 224 6.54 -23.88 -0.10
N ALA A 225 7.66 -24.56 -0.33
CA ALA A 225 7.75 -26.01 -0.17
C ALA A 225 7.63 -26.47 1.30
N TYR A 226 7.97 -25.61 2.25
CA TYR A 226 8.13 -25.93 3.68
C TYR A 226 7.24 -25.09 4.61
N PHE A 227 6.76 -23.92 4.16
CA PHE A 227 5.99 -22.99 4.99
C PHE A 227 4.81 -22.38 4.22
N LEU A 228 3.75 -22.01 4.96
CA LEU A 228 2.64 -21.21 4.45
C LEU A 228 2.79 -19.73 4.81
N GLY A 229 2.11 -18.89 4.02
CA GLY A 229 1.93 -17.46 4.30
C GLY A 229 3.04 -16.58 3.74
N ASP A 230 2.65 -15.38 3.33
CA ASP A 230 3.55 -14.34 2.82
C ASP A 230 4.00 -13.41 3.95
N ASN A 231 5.04 -12.62 3.74
CA ASN A 231 5.60 -11.71 4.74
C ASN A 231 6.05 -12.43 6.03
N SER A 232 6.87 -13.46 5.87
CA SER A 232 7.54 -14.26 6.87
C SER A 232 9.06 -14.27 6.73
N ILE A 233 9.76 -14.28 7.88
CA ILE A 233 11.18 -14.68 7.96
C ILE A 233 11.24 -16.19 8.19
N ILE A 234 12.08 -16.88 7.43
CA ILE A 234 12.41 -18.29 7.63
C ILE A 234 13.92 -18.46 7.77
N TYR A 235 14.31 -19.45 8.57
CA TYR A 235 15.70 -19.81 8.76
C TYR A 235 15.96 -21.21 8.23
N GLY A 236 17.10 -21.36 7.56
CA GLY A 236 17.67 -22.65 7.17
C GLY A 236 19.03 -22.81 7.83
N GLN A 237 19.33 -23.97 8.42
CA GLN A 237 20.70 -24.27 8.85
C GLN A 237 21.16 -25.67 8.45
N THR A 238 22.48 -25.81 8.32
CA THR A 238 23.15 -27.08 8.04
C THR A 238 24.56 -27.08 8.66
N PHE A 239 25.10 -28.28 8.92
CA PHE A 239 26.43 -28.46 9.51
C PHE A 239 27.30 -29.27 8.56
N ILE A 240 28.43 -28.70 8.16
CA ILE A 240 29.30 -29.20 7.10
C ILE A 240 30.63 -29.66 7.69
N GLU A 241 31.00 -30.92 7.50
CA GLU A 241 32.29 -31.45 7.97
C GLU A 241 33.42 -31.17 6.98
N SER A 242 34.42 -30.39 7.39
CA SER A 242 35.67 -30.22 6.64
C SER A 242 36.73 -31.20 7.15
N PRO A 243 37.37 -32.00 6.28
CA PRO A 243 38.41 -32.95 6.71
C PRO A 243 39.70 -32.27 7.21
N GLU A 244 39.93 -31.03 6.78
CA GLU A 244 41.10 -30.21 7.11
C GLU A 244 40.74 -28.72 7.11
N ASP A 245 41.67 -27.87 7.56
CA ASP A 245 41.53 -26.42 7.39
C ASP A 245 41.78 -26.07 5.93
N GLN A 246 40.79 -25.51 5.23
CA GLN A 246 40.91 -25.24 3.79
C GLN A 246 40.15 -23.99 3.36
N GLU A 247 40.66 -23.34 2.31
CA GLU A 247 39.99 -22.22 1.66
C GLU A 247 39.01 -22.73 0.61
N LEU A 248 37.76 -22.31 0.72
CA LEU A 248 36.67 -22.64 -0.19
C LEU A 248 36.04 -21.36 -0.75
N ILE A 249 35.24 -21.52 -1.79
CA ILE A 249 34.34 -20.49 -2.30
C ILE A 249 32.91 -20.93 -2.03
N LEU A 250 32.22 -20.16 -1.19
CA LEU A 250 30.78 -20.27 -0.98
C LEU A 250 30.08 -19.47 -2.08
N LYS A 251 29.26 -20.15 -2.88
CA LYS A 251 28.51 -19.56 -3.99
C LYS A 251 27.02 -19.70 -3.75
N PHE A 252 26.27 -18.65 -4.05
CA PHE A 252 24.85 -18.63 -3.77
C PHE A 252 24.08 -17.64 -4.64
N GLY A 253 22.76 -17.88 -4.71
CA GLY A 253 21.76 -16.99 -5.27
C GLY A 253 20.47 -17.11 -4.46
N TYR A 254 19.61 -16.08 -4.51
CA TYR A 254 18.39 -16.05 -3.71
C TYR A 254 17.30 -15.15 -4.31
N THR A 255 16.08 -15.33 -3.81
CA THR A 255 14.92 -14.46 -4.01
C THR A 255 14.42 -13.95 -2.67
N GLY A 256 14.09 -12.65 -2.57
CA GLY A 256 13.70 -11.98 -1.33
C GLY A 256 14.89 -11.29 -0.66
N THR A 257 14.90 -11.25 0.67
CA THR A 257 16.02 -10.74 1.48
C THR A 257 16.85 -11.89 2.04
N LEU A 258 18.14 -11.66 2.32
CA LEU A 258 19.03 -12.73 2.79
C LEU A 258 20.05 -12.24 3.83
N LYS A 259 20.22 -13.00 4.91
CA LYS A 259 21.44 -12.97 5.73
C LYS A 259 22.07 -14.36 5.77
N LEU A 260 23.40 -14.41 5.70
CA LEU A 260 24.18 -15.65 5.69
C LEU A 260 25.26 -15.56 6.76
N TRP A 261 25.31 -16.59 7.62
CA TRP A 261 26.36 -16.75 8.62
C TRP A 261 27.16 -18.03 8.36
N LEU A 262 28.46 -17.94 8.59
CA LEU A 262 29.37 -19.07 8.71
C LEU A 262 29.93 -19.09 10.12
N ASN A 263 29.79 -20.20 10.84
CA ASN A 263 30.26 -20.35 12.23
C ASN A 263 29.82 -19.19 13.14
N ASP A 264 28.54 -18.81 13.01
CA ASP A 264 27.88 -17.69 13.71
C ASP A 264 28.44 -16.29 13.39
N SER A 265 29.35 -16.14 12.43
CA SER A 265 29.82 -14.84 11.91
C SER A 265 29.02 -14.45 10.68
N LEU A 266 28.46 -13.24 10.67
CA LEU A 266 27.73 -12.72 9.52
C LEU A 266 28.71 -12.46 8.37
N ILE A 267 28.55 -13.18 7.26
CA ILE A 267 29.44 -13.08 6.09
C ILE A 267 28.75 -12.43 4.89
N PHE A 268 27.42 -12.34 4.88
CA PHE A 268 26.65 -11.63 3.87
C PHE A 268 25.30 -11.17 4.42
N TRP A 269 24.85 -10.00 3.97
CA TRP A 269 23.51 -9.48 4.25
C TRP A 269 23.03 -8.64 3.06
N GLU A 270 21.75 -8.78 2.72
CA GLU A 270 21.05 -7.93 1.76
C GLU A 270 19.62 -7.71 2.24
N GLN A 271 19.30 -6.46 2.54
CA GLN A 271 18.00 -6.04 3.05
C GLN A 271 17.01 -5.71 1.94
N GLU A 272 17.50 -5.22 0.79
CA GLU A 272 16.63 -4.92 -0.34
C GLU A 272 16.25 -6.24 -1.04
N PRO A 273 14.95 -6.52 -1.21
CA PRO A 273 14.51 -7.74 -1.87
C PRO A 273 15.05 -7.85 -3.30
N ARG A 274 15.67 -8.98 -3.63
CA ARG A 274 16.23 -9.25 -4.96
C ARG A 274 15.80 -10.60 -5.50
N GLU A 275 16.02 -10.83 -6.78
CA GLU A 275 15.91 -12.13 -7.43
C GLU A 275 17.18 -12.32 -8.26
N THR A 276 18.13 -13.08 -7.73
CA THR A 276 19.44 -13.25 -8.36
C THR A 276 19.59 -14.60 -9.03
N ASP A 277 20.53 -14.70 -9.97
CA ASP A 277 20.88 -15.98 -10.57
C ASP A 277 21.69 -16.87 -9.62
N ILE A 278 21.80 -18.15 -9.98
CA ILE A 278 22.66 -19.09 -9.29
C ILE A 278 24.13 -18.65 -9.39
N ASP A 279 24.88 -18.79 -8.30
CA ASP A 279 26.28 -18.37 -8.16
C ASP A 279 26.57 -16.88 -8.41
N TYR A 280 25.55 -16.03 -8.34
CA TYR A 280 25.75 -14.59 -8.49
C TYR A 280 26.70 -14.05 -7.42
N PHE A 281 26.45 -14.43 -6.17
CA PHE A 281 27.31 -14.09 -5.04
C PHE A 281 28.34 -15.17 -4.78
N ARG A 282 29.56 -14.72 -4.48
CA ARG A 282 30.74 -15.57 -4.29
C ARG A 282 31.56 -15.01 -3.13
N ILE A 283 31.79 -15.83 -2.12
CA ILE A 283 32.57 -15.45 -0.94
C ILE A 283 33.67 -16.48 -0.75
N LYS A 284 34.92 -16.03 -0.80
CA LYS A 284 36.05 -16.83 -0.37
C LYS A 284 36.04 -16.89 1.15
N CYS A 285 36.02 -18.09 1.71
CA CYS A 285 35.98 -18.32 3.15
C CYS A 285 36.86 -19.50 3.55
N ARG A 286 37.38 -19.47 4.77
CA ARG A 286 38.09 -20.61 5.36
C ARG A 286 37.14 -21.48 6.17
N MET A 287 37.14 -22.78 5.88
CA MET A 287 36.47 -23.78 6.70
C MET A 287 37.48 -24.38 7.69
N ASN A 288 37.08 -24.48 8.96
CA ASN A 288 37.88 -25.14 9.99
C ASN A 288 37.73 -26.66 9.85
N LYS A 289 38.78 -27.41 10.17
CA LYS A 289 38.69 -28.85 10.32
C LYS A 289 37.60 -29.23 11.34
N GLY A 290 36.73 -30.17 10.97
CA GLY A 290 35.54 -30.57 11.72
C GLY A 290 34.27 -29.90 11.19
N PHE A 291 33.22 -29.84 12.01
CA PHE A 291 31.94 -29.26 11.59
C PHE A 291 31.97 -27.73 11.56
N ASN A 292 31.37 -27.17 10.52
CA ASN A 292 31.14 -25.75 10.32
C ASN A 292 29.64 -25.50 10.13
N ARG A 293 29.07 -24.50 10.80
CA ARG A 293 27.64 -24.18 10.66
C ARG A 293 27.43 -23.16 9.55
N ILE A 294 26.52 -23.46 8.62
CA ILE A 294 25.95 -22.46 7.71
C ILE A 294 24.52 -22.19 8.19
N LEU A 295 24.22 -20.91 8.42
CA LEU A 295 22.88 -20.43 8.78
C LEU A 295 22.44 -19.40 7.74
N VAL A 296 21.21 -19.53 7.28
CA VAL A 296 20.54 -18.64 6.33
C VAL A 296 19.29 -18.09 6.99
N GLN A 297 19.10 -16.79 6.90
CA GLN A 297 17.82 -16.14 7.11
C GLN A 297 17.32 -15.66 5.76
N SER A 298 16.10 -16.02 5.39
CA SER A 298 15.45 -15.64 4.14
C SER A 298 14.12 -14.98 4.46
N GLY A 299 13.84 -13.81 3.88
CA GLY A 299 12.61 -13.06 4.12
C GLY A 299 11.86 -12.77 2.83
N ASP A 300 10.58 -13.14 2.78
CA ASP A 300 9.70 -12.76 1.66
C ASP A 300 9.17 -11.34 1.87
N THR A 301 8.80 -10.73 0.77
CA THR A 301 8.26 -9.36 0.67
C THR A 301 7.27 -9.35 -0.50
N ASP A 302 6.88 -8.19 -1.00
CA ASP A 302 5.93 -8.04 -2.11
C ASP A 302 6.41 -8.69 -3.44
N LEU A 303 7.69 -9.07 -3.56
CA LEU A 303 8.22 -9.79 -4.73
C LEU A 303 7.79 -11.27 -4.81
N GLY A 304 7.07 -11.77 -3.81
CA GLY A 304 6.56 -13.15 -3.75
C GLY A 304 7.47 -14.12 -3.00
N ASN A 305 7.30 -15.41 -3.28
CA ASN A 305 7.95 -16.51 -2.57
C ASN A 305 9.49 -16.44 -2.61
N THR A 306 10.13 -16.60 -1.44
CA THR A 306 11.60 -16.64 -1.37
C THR A 306 12.17 -17.98 -1.77
N SER A 307 13.40 -17.94 -2.25
CA SER A 307 14.20 -19.14 -2.42
C SER A 307 15.67 -18.83 -2.22
N PHE A 308 16.47 -19.86 -1.94
CA PHE A 308 17.93 -19.73 -1.97
C PHE A 308 18.58 -21.00 -2.50
N THR A 309 19.80 -20.85 -3.00
CA THR A 309 20.67 -21.95 -3.40
C THR A 309 22.07 -21.66 -2.90
N ILE A 310 22.72 -22.65 -2.29
CA ILE A 310 24.07 -22.51 -1.74
C ILE A 310 24.88 -23.74 -2.13
N ARG A 311 26.10 -23.52 -2.62
CA ARG A 311 27.07 -24.57 -2.93
C ARG A 311 28.49 -24.16 -2.55
N LEU A 312 29.36 -25.16 -2.41
CA LEU A 312 30.78 -24.98 -2.11
C LEU A 312 31.64 -25.46 -3.28
N THR A 313 32.70 -24.71 -3.58
CA THR A 313 33.76 -25.14 -4.50
C THR A 313 35.13 -24.93 -3.89
N ASP A 314 36.14 -25.60 -4.43
CA ASP A 314 37.54 -25.21 -4.20
C ASP A 314 37.83 -23.87 -4.91
N THR A 315 39.06 -23.38 -4.77
CA THR A 315 39.55 -22.16 -5.42
C THR A 315 39.71 -22.31 -6.94
N GLU A 316 39.66 -23.54 -7.48
CA GLU A 316 39.66 -23.87 -8.91
C GLU A 316 38.25 -24.08 -9.49
N ASN A 317 37.20 -23.75 -8.72
CA ASN A 317 35.79 -23.93 -9.06
C ASN A 317 35.34 -25.40 -9.23
N ASN A 318 36.08 -26.38 -8.71
CA ASN A 318 35.59 -27.75 -8.63
C ASN A 318 34.59 -27.85 -7.46
N PRO A 319 33.40 -28.45 -7.66
CA PRO A 319 32.44 -28.61 -6.58
C PRO A 319 33.00 -29.46 -5.44
N ILE A 320 32.77 -29.05 -4.19
CA ILE A 320 33.11 -29.83 -2.99
C ILE A 320 31.82 -30.25 -2.30
N TRP A 321 31.77 -31.53 -1.93
CA TRP A 321 30.70 -32.14 -1.16
C TRP A 321 31.21 -32.74 0.13
N PRO A 322 31.32 -31.94 1.19
CA PRO A 322 31.51 -32.53 2.51
C PRO A 322 30.25 -33.28 2.95
N GLU A 323 30.43 -34.32 3.78
CA GLU A 323 29.31 -34.90 4.52
C GLU A 323 28.61 -33.79 5.32
N SER A 324 27.30 -33.64 5.11
CA SER A 324 26.48 -32.64 5.81
C SER A 324 25.55 -33.31 6.82
N SER A 325 25.36 -32.66 7.97
CA SER A 325 24.45 -33.09 9.02
C SER A 325 23.30 -32.10 9.17
N CYS A 326 22.08 -32.66 9.22
CA CYS A 326 20.84 -31.97 9.59
C CYS A 326 20.56 -32.05 11.09
N TYR A 327 21.56 -32.38 11.91
CA TYR A 327 21.44 -32.34 13.37
C TYR A 327 22.56 -31.49 13.91
N TYR A 328 22.33 -30.88 15.07
CA TYR A 328 23.36 -30.11 15.75
C TYR A 328 24.65 -30.92 15.87
N ARG A 329 25.75 -30.26 15.50
CA ARG A 329 27.11 -30.74 15.65
C ARG A 329 27.94 -29.63 16.28
N PRO A 330 28.78 -29.93 17.29
CA PRO A 330 29.69 -28.95 17.84
C PRO A 330 30.59 -28.37 16.74
N PHE A 331 30.73 -27.05 16.72
CA PHE A 331 31.56 -26.31 15.77
C PHE A 331 32.32 -25.20 16.50
N GLN A 332 33.40 -24.72 15.90
CA GLN A 332 34.13 -23.55 16.41
C GLN A 332 33.47 -22.27 15.91
N LYS A 333 33.08 -21.37 16.82
CA LYS A 333 32.53 -20.05 16.47
C LYS A 333 33.60 -19.10 15.95
N GLY A 334 33.20 -18.20 15.07
CA GLY A 334 34.10 -17.26 14.42
C GLY A 334 34.63 -17.78 13.08
N VAL A 335 35.00 -16.85 12.21
CA VAL A 335 35.67 -17.13 10.93
C VAL A 335 36.89 -16.20 10.78
N GLU A 336 37.87 -16.64 10.00
CA GLU A 336 38.87 -15.72 9.44
C GLU A 336 38.21 -14.74 8.47
N GLU A 337 38.87 -13.62 8.17
CA GLU A 337 38.34 -12.59 7.25
C GLU A 337 37.92 -13.20 5.90
N THR A 338 36.70 -12.91 5.48
CA THR A 338 36.14 -13.40 4.21
C THR A 338 36.30 -12.36 3.10
N GLU A 339 36.50 -12.82 1.86
CA GLU A 339 36.65 -11.95 0.68
C GLU A 339 35.47 -12.14 -0.27
N THR A 340 34.71 -11.08 -0.56
CA THR A 340 33.70 -11.11 -1.63
C THR A 340 34.39 -11.05 -2.99
N ILE A 341 34.09 -12.02 -3.85
CA ILE A 341 34.61 -12.06 -5.22
C ILE A 341 33.57 -11.40 -6.15
N PRO A 342 33.91 -10.29 -6.83
CA PRO A 342 33.00 -9.64 -7.77
C PRO A 342 32.52 -10.60 -8.87
N HIS A 343 31.26 -10.43 -9.31
CA HIS A 343 30.74 -11.23 -10.41
C HIS A 343 31.54 -10.98 -11.69
N PHE A 344 32.02 -12.05 -12.34
CA PHE A 344 33.01 -11.95 -13.42
C PHE A 344 32.58 -11.04 -14.58
N ALA A 345 31.29 -11.09 -14.95
CA ALA A 345 30.76 -10.30 -16.05
C ALA A 345 30.64 -8.82 -15.69
N VAL A 346 30.15 -8.52 -14.49
CA VAL A 346 29.95 -7.15 -13.99
C VAL A 346 31.29 -6.45 -13.89
N ARG A 347 32.26 -7.09 -13.23
CA ARG A 347 33.62 -6.56 -13.11
C ARG A 347 34.26 -6.28 -14.47
N TYR A 348 34.15 -7.22 -15.42
CA TYR A 348 34.70 -7.02 -16.76
C TYR A 348 34.06 -5.81 -17.45
N LEU A 349 32.74 -5.68 -17.39
CA LEU A 349 32.00 -4.61 -18.06
C LEU A 349 32.24 -3.25 -17.40
N GLU A 350 32.34 -3.18 -16.08
CA GLU A 350 32.78 -1.98 -15.33
C GLU A 350 34.17 -1.55 -15.81
N GLU A 351 35.13 -2.48 -15.84
CA GLU A 351 36.50 -2.19 -16.30
C GLU A 351 36.56 -1.74 -17.78
N GLN A 352 35.65 -2.21 -18.65
CA GLN A 352 35.59 -1.75 -20.05
C GLN A 352 34.91 -0.38 -20.20
N ALA A 353 33.83 -0.15 -19.45
CA ALA A 353 33.14 1.14 -19.43
C ALA A 353 34.06 2.26 -18.90
N GLU A 354 34.97 1.96 -17.97
CA GLU A 354 35.96 2.94 -17.50
C GLU A 354 37.10 3.21 -18.50
N LYS A 355 37.42 2.24 -19.38
CA LYS A 355 38.58 2.31 -20.29
C LYS A 355 38.23 2.83 -21.68
N THR A 356 36.95 2.81 -22.06
CA THR A 356 36.50 3.08 -23.43
C THR A 356 35.28 3.99 -23.40
N ASP A 357 35.14 4.86 -24.41
CA ASP A 357 33.94 5.69 -24.60
C ASP A 357 32.88 4.96 -25.46
N ASP A 358 32.90 3.61 -25.51
CA ASP A 358 31.95 2.81 -26.29
C ASP A 358 30.70 2.50 -25.46
N LEU A 359 29.58 3.13 -25.86
CA LEU A 359 28.26 3.00 -25.21
C LEU A 359 27.81 1.55 -25.03
N LEU A 360 28.30 0.61 -25.86
CA LEU A 360 27.95 -0.79 -25.76
C LEU A 360 28.22 -1.35 -24.37
N TYR A 361 29.36 -1.03 -23.76
CA TYR A 361 29.76 -1.62 -22.48
C TYR A 361 28.87 -1.13 -21.33
N GLU A 362 28.48 0.15 -21.34
CA GLU A 362 27.54 0.71 -20.36
C GLU A 362 26.13 0.11 -20.51
N ILE A 363 25.67 -0.10 -21.76
CA ILE A 363 24.39 -0.78 -22.02
C ILE A 363 24.43 -2.25 -21.55
N LEU A 364 25.50 -2.99 -21.84
CA LEU A 364 25.67 -4.37 -21.37
C LEU A 364 25.81 -4.45 -19.84
N LEU A 365 26.45 -3.46 -19.23
CA LEU A 365 26.56 -3.35 -17.77
C LEU A 365 25.18 -3.10 -17.14
N ALA A 366 24.41 -2.16 -17.66
CA ALA A 366 23.02 -1.90 -17.23
C ALA A 366 22.15 -3.17 -17.38
N LYS A 367 22.26 -3.90 -18.50
CA LYS A 367 21.56 -5.18 -18.69
C LYS A 367 22.03 -6.28 -17.73
N SER A 368 23.30 -6.27 -17.34
CA SER A 368 23.83 -7.19 -16.33
C SER A 368 23.24 -6.92 -14.95
N TYR A 369 23.13 -5.64 -14.56
CA TYR A 369 22.43 -5.24 -13.33
C TYR A 369 20.92 -5.52 -13.38
N PHE A 370 20.30 -5.41 -14.56
CA PHE A 370 18.90 -5.83 -14.75
C PHE A 370 18.72 -7.33 -14.47
N ARG A 371 19.64 -8.17 -14.94
CA ARG A 371 19.63 -9.62 -14.68
C ARG A 371 19.82 -9.95 -13.20
N SER A 372 20.63 -9.19 -12.46
CA SER A 372 20.84 -9.38 -11.02
C SER A 372 19.84 -8.63 -10.12
N LYS A 373 18.91 -7.87 -10.71
CA LYS A 373 17.97 -6.97 -10.01
C LYS A 373 18.64 -5.88 -9.18
N GLU A 374 19.84 -5.45 -9.57
CA GLU A 374 20.47 -4.24 -9.03
C GLU A 374 19.94 -3.00 -9.77
N LEU A 375 18.62 -2.77 -9.66
CA LEU A 375 17.89 -1.80 -10.48
C LEU A 375 18.41 -0.37 -10.31
N GLU A 376 18.80 0.02 -9.10
CA GLU A 376 19.36 1.36 -8.82
C GLU A 376 20.68 1.62 -9.59
N LYS A 377 21.54 0.60 -9.70
CA LYS A 377 22.79 0.70 -10.47
C LYS A 377 22.52 0.79 -11.96
N ALA A 378 21.53 0.04 -12.45
CA ALA A 378 21.09 0.12 -13.83
C ALA A 378 20.49 1.49 -14.16
N GLU A 379 19.68 2.05 -13.24
CA GLU A 379 19.07 3.37 -13.38
C GLU A 379 20.12 4.47 -13.47
N SER A 380 21.10 4.46 -12.56
CA SER A 380 22.19 5.44 -12.56
C SER A 380 22.93 5.49 -13.91
N ILE A 381 23.26 4.33 -14.49
CA ILE A 381 23.94 4.25 -15.79
C ILE A 381 23.02 4.75 -16.91
N LEU A 382 21.79 4.25 -16.97
CA LEU A 382 20.88 4.57 -18.07
C LEU A 382 20.43 6.04 -18.04
N GLU A 383 20.32 6.67 -16.87
CA GLU A 383 20.04 8.11 -16.78
C GLU A 383 21.18 8.97 -17.30
N MET A 384 22.44 8.60 -17.04
CA MET A 384 23.60 9.28 -17.62
C MET A 384 23.60 9.15 -19.15
N LEU A 385 23.41 7.93 -19.65
CA LEU A 385 23.29 7.66 -21.08
C LEU A 385 22.13 8.44 -21.70
N TYR A 386 20.97 8.50 -21.04
CA TYR A 386 19.80 9.22 -21.54
C TYR A 386 20.03 10.73 -21.65
N LYS A 387 20.77 11.33 -20.71
CA LYS A 387 21.12 12.77 -20.76
C LYS A 387 21.95 13.11 -22.00
N GLU A 388 22.86 12.23 -22.40
CA GLU A 388 23.74 12.44 -23.54
C GLU A 388 23.10 11.97 -24.87
N HIS A 389 22.31 10.90 -24.82
CA HIS A 389 21.74 10.20 -25.97
C HIS A 389 20.21 10.01 -25.86
N PRO A 390 19.42 11.11 -25.73
CA PRO A 390 18.01 11.05 -25.34
C PRO A 390 17.07 10.39 -26.36
N LYS A 391 17.53 10.27 -27.62
CA LYS A 391 16.79 9.65 -28.72
C LYS A 391 17.40 8.31 -29.16
N ASN A 392 18.40 7.80 -28.45
CA ASN A 392 19.03 6.54 -28.83
C ASN A 392 18.11 5.37 -28.51
N TYR A 393 17.85 4.53 -29.51
CA TYR A 393 16.88 3.43 -29.40
C TYR A 393 17.20 2.47 -28.25
N LEU A 394 18.47 2.05 -28.12
CA LEU A 394 18.88 1.09 -27.10
C LEU A 394 18.83 1.72 -25.70
N VAL A 395 19.19 3.00 -25.55
CA VAL A 395 19.11 3.71 -24.27
C VAL A 395 17.66 3.87 -23.82
N LEU A 396 16.81 4.44 -24.69
CA LEU A 396 15.42 4.73 -24.35
C LEU A 396 14.59 3.45 -24.12
N LEU A 397 14.83 2.39 -24.91
CA LEU A 397 14.19 1.09 -24.68
C LEU A 397 14.57 0.51 -23.30
N ASN A 398 15.86 0.53 -22.95
CA ASN A 398 16.28 0.01 -21.64
C ASN A 398 15.76 0.88 -20.48
N MET A 399 15.56 2.19 -20.66
CA MET A 399 14.87 3.05 -19.68
C MET A 399 13.41 2.65 -19.46
N VAL A 400 12.67 2.34 -20.54
CA VAL A 400 11.28 1.83 -20.45
C VAL A 400 11.24 0.49 -19.71
N LEU A 401 12.12 -0.45 -20.09
CA LEU A 401 12.19 -1.78 -19.48
C LEU A 401 12.56 -1.72 -17.99
N LEU A 402 13.54 -0.88 -17.64
CA LEU A 402 13.93 -0.63 -16.25
C LEU A 402 12.76 -0.07 -15.44
N SER A 403 12.11 0.99 -15.93
CA SER A 403 11.01 1.65 -15.21
C SER A 403 9.84 0.70 -14.97
N THR A 404 9.54 -0.15 -15.96
CA THR A 404 8.54 -1.23 -15.84
C THR A 404 8.96 -2.24 -14.77
N LYS A 405 10.24 -2.65 -14.75
CA LYS A 405 10.74 -3.65 -13.81
C LYS A 405 10.85 -3.13 -12.37
N ALA A 406 11.11 -1.83 -12.21
CA ALA A 406 11.15 -1.12 -10.94
C ALA A 406 9.75 -0.72 -10.41
N ASN A 407 8.67 -1.06 -11.15
CA ASN A 407 7.30 -0.63 -10.84
C ASN A 407 7.16 0.91 -10.69
N ASN A 408 7.98 1.68 -11.41
CA ASN A 408 7.95 3.14 -11.39
C ASN A 408 7.04 3.67 -12.50
N ASN A 409 5.73 3.72 -12.23
CA ASN A 409 4.72 4.09 -13.22
C ASN A 409 4.94 5.51 -13.81
N THR A 410 5.46 6.45 -13.03
CA THR A 410 5.73 7.82 -13.48
C THR A 410 6.84 7.85 -14.53
N ASN A 411 7.99 7.24 -14.23
CA ASN A 411 9.09 7.13 -15.19
C ASN A 411 8.70 6.22 -16.36
N GLN A 412 7.96 5.14 -16.11
CA GLN A 412 7.47 4.25 -17.16
C GLN A 412 6.62 5.02 -18.17
N ASN A 413 5.62 5.79 -17.73
CA ASN A 413 4.77 6.59 -18.61
C ASN A 413 5.61 7.63 -19.36
N LYS A 414 6.46 8.40 -18.66
CA LYS A 414 7.34 9.41 -19.27
C LYS A 414 8.19 8.82 -20.40
N TYR A 415 8.92 7.74 -20.12
CA TYR A 415 9.84 7.16 -21.09
C TYR A 415 9.11 6.36 -22.17
N TYR A 416 7.99 5.72 -21.84
CA TYR A 416 7.18 5.00 -22.82
C TYR A 416 6.48 5.97 -23.79
N ASP A 417 5.95 7.10 -23.31
CA ASP A 417 5.35 8.15 -24.14
C ASP A 417 6.36 8.73 -25.12
N LEU A 418 7.56 9.06 -24.63
CA LEU A 418 8.67 9.50 -25.48
C LEU A 418 9.07 8.40 -26.48
N PHE A 419 9.13 7.14 -26.04
CA PHE A 419 9.50 6.02 -26.89
C PHE A 419 8.47 5.79 -28.01
N GLN A 420 7.16 5.86 -27.73
CA GLN A 420 6.13 5.72 -28.76
C GLN A 420 6.03 6.93 -29.70
N GLU A 421 6.39 8.13 -29.24
CA GLU A 421 6.47 9.33 -30.09
C GLU A 421 7.59 9.18 -31.12
N ILE A 422 8.76 8.74 -30.69
CA ILE A 422 9.95 8.59 -31.55
C ILE A 422 9.86 7.31 -32.41
N TYR A 423 9.41 6.21 -31.82
CA TYR A 423 9.37 4.87 -32.44
C TYR A 423 7.94 4.34 -32.54
N ALA A 424 7.05 5.11 -33.17
CA ALA A 424 5.62 4.78 -33.28
C ALA A 424 5.31 3.44 -33.95
N GLU A 425 6.25 2.92 -34.75
CA GLU A 425 6.22 1.62 -35.45
C GLU A 425 7.11 0.56 -34.78
N ASP A 426 7.61 0.76 -33.55
CA ASP A 426 8.29 -0.31 -32.80
C ASP A 426 7.33 -1.48 -32.51
N ARG A 427 7.86 -2.70 -32.48
CA ARG A 427 7.08 -3.92 -32.25
C ARG A 427 6.22 -3.86 -30.98
N ASP A 428 6.73 -3.36 -29.86
CA ASP A 428 6.01 -3.38 -28.59
C ASP A 428 4.95 -2.27 -28.56
N VAL A 429 5.23 -1.12 -29.18
CA VAL A 429 4.27 -0.03 -29.36
C VAL A 429 3.10 -0.48 -30.24
N LEU A 430 3.38 -1.14 -31.36
CA LEU A 430 2.34 -1.69 -32.24
C LEU A 430 1.52 -2.77 -31.53
N LYS A 431 2.16 -3.66 -30.78
CA LYS A 431 1.47 -4.69 -29.99
C LYS A 431 0.55 -4.07 -28.93
N ASN A 432 1.02 -3.08 -28.19
CA ASN A 432 0.21 -2.37 -27.19
C ASN A 432 -0.99 -1.65 -27.83
N LYS A 433 -0.83 -1.08 -29.05
CA LYS A 433 -1.96 -0.52 -29.82
C LYS A 433 -2.95 -1.61 -30.23
N ILE A 434 -2.48 -2.77 -30.70
CA ILE A 434 -3.34 -3.91 -31.04
C ILE A 434 -4.17 -4.35 -29.81
N ASP A 435 -3.52 -4.55 -28.67
CA ASP A 435 -4.18 -4.98 -27.42
C ASP A 435 -5.20 -3.93 -26.93
N LYS A 436 -4.84 -2.64 -26.98
CA LYS A 436 -5.75 -1.53 -26.66
C LYS A 436 -7.02 -1.57 -27.53
N TYR A 437 -6.86 -1.60 -28.85
CA TYR A 437 -8.00 -1.55 -29.77
C TYR A 437 -8.82 -2.84 -29.79
N TYR A 438 -8.20 -3.98 -29.46
CA TYR A 438 -8.93 -5.23 -29.23
C TYR A 438 -9.88 -5.09 -28.06
N ASN A 439 -9.41 -4.55 -26.92
CA ASN A 439 -10.24 -4.31 -25.74
C ASN A 439 -11.34 -3.26 -25.97
N GLU A 440 -11.10 -2.29 -26.86
CA GLU A 440 -12.12 -1.32 -27.30
C GLU A 440 -13.12 -1.92 -28.32
N GLY A 441 -12.95 -3.16 -28.77
CA GLY A 441 -13.76 -3.78 -29.83
C GLY A 441 -13.53 -3.16 -31.22
N ASN A 442 -12.49 -2.36 -31.41
CA ASN A 442 -12.20 -1.65 -32.65
C ASN A 442 -11.42 -2.51 -33.64
N LYS A 443 -12.14 -3.42 -34.31
CA LYS A 443 -11.58 -4.39 -35.27
C LYS A 443 -10.78 -3.74 -36.40
N LEU A 444 -11.22 -2.59 -36.93
CA LEU A 444 -10.51 -1.92 -38.03
C LEU A 444 -9.11 -1.50 -37.61
N LYS A 445 -8.98 -0.94 -36.40
CA LYS A 445 -7.69 -0.55 -35.84
C LYS A 445 -6.83 -1.76 -35.48
N VAL A 446 -7.41 -2.83 -34.92
CA VAL A 446 -6.70 -4.11 -34.69
C VAL A 446 -6.10 -4.61 -36.00
N LYS A 447 -6.88 -4.63 -37.09
CA LYS A 447 -6.41 -5.06 -38.40
C LYS A 447 -5.31 -4.16 -38.95
N GLU A 448 -5.51 -2.84 -38.91
CA GLU A 448 -4.54 -1.84 -39.37
C GLU A 448 -3.18 -2.04 -38.70
N TYR A 449 -3.15 -2.12 -37.36
CA TYR A 449 -1.89 -2.27 -36.62
C TYR A 449 -1.30 -3.68 -36.72
N SER A 450 -2.13 -4.73 -36.84
CA SER A 450 -1.65 -6.10 -37.09
C SER A 450 -0.99 -6.23 -38.47
N ASP A 451 -1.63 -5.69 -39.52
CA ASP A 451 -1.10 -5.68 -40.88
C ASP A 451 0.22 -4.86 -40.92
N LEU A 452 0.27 -3.71 -40.24
CA LEU A 452 1.49 -2.90 -40.11
C LEU A 452 2.60 -3.65 -39.35
N TYR A 453 2.28 -4.29 -38.22
CA TYR A 453 3.22 -5.10 -37.45
C TYR A 453 3.84 -6.17 -38.34
N LEU A 454 3.02 -6.94 -39.06
CA LEU A 454 3.48 -8.04 -39.90
C LEU A 454 4.28 -7.56 -41.13
N SER A 455 4.01 -6.35 -41.62
CA SER A 455 4.78 -5.76 -42.73
C SER A 455 6.23 -5.41 -42.33
N ARG A 456 6.47 -5.12 -41.04
CA ARG A 456 7.78 -4.76 -40.48
C ARG A 456 8.49 -5.94 -39.82
N TYR A 457 7.74 -6.72 -39.03
CA TYR A 457 8.27 -7.71 -38.09
C TYR A 457 7.59 -9.08 -38.29
N TYR A 458 7.46 -9.50 -39.55
CA TYR A 458 6.77 -10.75 -39.89
C TYR A 458 7.26 -11.91 -39.01
N ASP A 459 6.30 -12.53 -38.32
CA ASP A 459 6.49 -13.70 -37.50
C ASP A 459 5.29 -14.61 -37.72
N GLU A 460 5.53 -15.86 -38.10
CA GLU A 460 4.47 -16.81 -38.49
C GLU A 460 3.51 -17.12 -37.33
N TYR A 461 4.04 -17.18 -36.10
CA TYR A 461 3.23 -17.40 -34.90
C TYR A 461 2.30 -16.21 -34.66
N LEU A 462 2.84 -14.99 -34.71
CA LEU A 462 2.06 -13.78 -34.52
C LEU A 462 1.05 -13.54 -35.64
N ASP A 463 1.39 -13.83 -36.90
CA ASP A 463 0.48 -13.74 -38.05
C ASP A 463 -0.76 -14.61 -37.83
N ILE A 464 -0.57 -15.86 -37.42
CA ILE A 464 -1.67 -16.76 -37.11
C ILE A 464 -2.44 -16.27 -35.87
N SER A 465 -1.75 -15.79 -34.82
CA SER A 465 -2.41 -15.27 -33.62
C SER A 465 -3.29 -14.04 -33.90
N PHE A 466 -2.82 -13.08 -34.69
CA PHE A 466 -3.58 -11.89 -35.07
C PHE A 466 -4.78 -12.25 -35.96
N LYS A 467 -4.61 -13.21 -36.86
CA LYS A 467 -5.72 -13.75 -37.65
C LYS A 467 -6.79 -14.40 -36.77
N ILE A 468 -6.40 -15.16 -35.74
CA ILE A 468 -7.32 -15.74 -34.75
C ILE A 468 -8.05 -14.63 -33.99
N VAL A 469 -7.34 -13.60 -33.51
CA VAL A 469 -7.93 -12.45 -32.82
C VAL A 469 -8.96 -11.76 -33.72
N LEU A 470 -8.61 -11.44 -34.97
CA LEU A 470 -9.53 -10.81 -35.92
C LEU A 470 -10.74 -11.68 -36.25
N ALA A 471 -10.56 -13.00 -36.39
CA ALA A 471 -11.66 -13.94 -36.60
C ALA A 471 -12.57 -14.07 -35.37
N SER A 472 -12.02 -13.96 -34.15
CA SER A 472 -12.83 -13.93 -32.93
C SER A 472 -13.73 -12.70 -32.87
N MET A 473 -13.28 -11.55 -33.40
CA MET A 473 -14.07 -10.32 -33.51
C MET A 473 -15.07 -10.34 -34.67
N ASP A 474 -14.92 -11.27 -35.63
CA ASP A 474 -15.86 -11.46 -36.75
C ASP A 474 -17.14 -12.18 -36.31
N GLU A 475 -17.14 -12.81 -35.13
CA GLU A 475 -18.11 -13.84 -34.72
C GLU A 475 -18.26 -14.98 -35.77
N ASP A 476 -17.33 -15.06 -36.72
CA ASP A 476 -17.26 -16.11 -37.75
C ASP A 476 -16.60 -17.34 -37.14
N VAL A 477 -17.45 -18.15 -36.51
CA VAL A 477 -17.04 -19.37 -35.83
C VAL A 477 -16.31 -20.31 -36.79
N GLU A 478 -16.80 -20.55 -38.01
CA GLU A 478 -16.15 -21.50 -38.94
C GLU A 478 -14.71 -21.10 -39.28
N LYS A 479 -14.50 -19.83 -39.58
CA LYS A 479 -13.17 -19.28 -39.87
C LYS A 479 -12.26 -19.35 -38.64
N LEU A 480 -12.77 -18.99 -37.46
CA LEU A 480 -12.03 -19.08 -36.20
C LEU A 480 -11.59 -20.52 -35.90
N LEU A 481 -12.51 -21.50 -36.01
CA LEU A 481 -12.21 -22.90 -35.78
C LEU A 481 -11.13 -23.42 -36.74
N LYS A 482 -11.19 -23.02 -38.02
CA LYS A 482 -10.15 -23.38 -39.00
C LYS A 482 -8.79 -22.80 -38.63
N MET A 483 -8.74 -21.53 -38.22
CA MET A 483 -7.48 -20.88 -37.83
C MET A 483 -6.87 -21.51 -36.58
N ILE A 484 -7.68 -21.89 -35.59
CA ILE A 484 -7.21 -22.62 -34.40
C ILE A 484 -6.63 -24.00 -34.79
N ASP A 485 -7.26 -24.69 -35.75
CA ASP A 485 -6.75 -25.97 -36.26
C ASP A 485 -5.41 -25.82 -36.99
N ASP A 486 -5.27 -24.80 -37.84
CA ASP A 486 -4.03 -24.49 -38.55
C ASP A 486 -2.91 -24.05 -37.56
N PHE A 487 -3.26 -23.28 -36.53
CA PHE A 487 -2.33 -22.87 -35.46
C PHE A 487 -1.78 -24.08 -34.68
N SER A 488 -2.66 -24.97 -34.23
CA SER A 488 -2.26 -26.20 -33.52
C SER A 488 -1.41 -27.14 -34.36
N LYS A 489 -1.65 -27.21 -35.68
CA LYS A 489 -0.82 -28.00 -36.61
C LYS A 489 0.56 -27.40 -36.82
N SER A 490 0.65 -26.07 -36.92
CA SER A 490 1.89 -25.34 -37.16
C SER A 490 2.78 -25.31 -35.91
N PHE A 491 2.16 -25.30 -34.72
CA PHE A 491 2.84 -25.27 -33.42
C PHE A 491 2.39 -26.43 -32.51
N PRO A 492 2.76 -27.69 -32.83
CA PRO A 492 2.32 -28.88 -32.09
C PRO A 492 2.83 -28.96 -30.64
N ASP A 493 3.94 -28.26 -30.35
CA ASP A 493 4.57 -28.19 -29.03
C ASP A 493 4.20 -26.92 -28.23
N ASP A 494 3.37 -26.04 -28.79
CA ASP A 494 2.96 -24.80 -28.12
C ASP A 494 1.73 -25.02 -27.23
N ASN A 495 1.82 -24.58 -25.97
CA ASN A 495 0.74 -24.75 -25.00
C ASN A 495 -0.54 -23.99 -25.40
N LEU A 496 -0.41 -22.73 -25.85
CA LEU A 496 -1.56 -21.92 -26.21
C LEU A 496 -2.29 -22.53 -27.42
N ALA A 497 -1.54 -22.98 -28.41
CA ALA A 497 -2.08 -23.62 -29.61
C ALA A 497 -2.85 -24.91 -29.28
N GLN A 498 -2.26 -25.80 -28.48
CA GLN A 498 -2.91 -27.07 -28.13
C GLN A 498 -4.09 -26.88 -27.17
N VAL A 499 -4.00 -25.97 -26.18
CA VAL A 499 -5.13 -25.66 -25.29
C VAL A 499 -6.28 -25.00 -26.05
N SER A 500 -5.98 -24.11 -27.02
CA SER A 500 -7.01 -23.52 -27.89
C SER A 500 -7.71 -24.58 -28.72
N LYS A 501 -6.95 -25.50 -29.33
CA LYS A 501 -7.50 -26.63 -30.09
C LYS A 501 -8.33 -27.59 -29.23
N TYR A 502 -7.92 -27.83 -28.00
CA TYR A 502 -8.70 -28.58 -27.02
C TYR A 502 -10.05 -27.90 -26.73
N LYS A 503 -10.04 -26.61 -26.36
CA LYS A 503 -11.26 -25.84 -26.07
C LYS A 503 -12.21 -25.83 -27.28
N MET A 504 -11.63 -25.71 -28.47
CA MET A 504 -12.33 -25.78 -29.75
C MET A 504 -13.11 -27.09 -29.91
N GLU A 505 -12.43 -28.24 -29.77
CA GLU A 505 -13.05 -29.56 -29.91
C GLU A 505 -14.07 -29.83 -28.80
N LYS A 506 -13.80 -29.41 -27.56
CA LYS A 506 -14.67 -29.63 -26.40
C LYS A 506 -15.95 -28.79 -26.47
N SER A 507 -15.82 -27.48 -26.66
CA SER A 507 -16.93 -26.55 -26.47
C SER A 507 -17.70 -26.26 -27.76
N TYR A 508 -17.01 -26.13 -28.90
CA TYR A 508 -17.65 -25.76 -30.17
C TYR A 508 -18.07 -27.00 -30.96
N LEU A 509 -17.17 -27.98 -31.08
CA LEU A 509 -17.47 -29.21 -31.83
C LEU A 509 -18.12 -30.30 -30.97
N SER A 510 -18.30 -30.06 -29.67
CA SER A 510 -18.91 -30.99 -28.72
C SER A 510 -18.30 -32.40 -28.78
N ASN A 511 -16.98 -32.50 -29.00
CA ASN A 511 -16.23 -33.74 -29.13
C ASN A 511 -15.20 -33.90 -27.99
N PRO A 512 -15.65 -34.21 -26.77
CA PRO A 512 -14.78 -34.29 -25.59
C PRO A 512 -13.74 -35.42 -25.70
N VAL A 513 -14.01 -36.49 -26.44
CA VAL A 513 -13.06 -37.61 -26.64
C VAL A 513 -11.85 -37.13 -27.44
N LYS A 514 -12.09 -36.44 -28.56
CA LYS A 514 -11.01 -35.87 -29.38
C LYS A 514 -10.31 -34.71 -28.67
N ALA A 515 -11.05 -33.91 -27.91
CA ALA A 515 -10.47 -32.87 -27.08
C ALA A 515 -9.46 -33.46 -26.08
N ASN A 516 -9.85 -34.49 -25.31
CA ASN A 516 -8.97 -35.11 -24.35
C ASN A 516 -7.74 -35.76 -25.01
N SER A 517 -7.87 -36.38 -26.19
CA SER A 517 -6.72 -36.97 -26.88
C SER A 517 -5.68 -35.95 -27.35
N ILE A 518 -6.08 -34.70 -27.61
CA ILE A 518 -5.16 -33.59 -27.89
C ILE A 518 -4.29 -33.29 -26.66
N LEU A 519 -4.92 -33.16 -25.48
CA LEU A 519 -4.18 -32.91 -24.23
C LEU A 519 -3.32 -34.11 -23.84
N GLU A 520 -3.82 -35.34 -23.98
CA GLU A 520 -3.05 -36.57 -23.73
C GLU A 520 -1.77 -36.59 -24.56
N LYS A 521 -1.88 -36.36 -25.88
CA LYS A 521 -0.73 -36.35 -26.79
C LYS A 521 0.23 -35.21 -26.51
N PHE A 522 -0.27 -34.02 -26.20
CA PHE A 522 0.56 -32.86 -25.85
C PHE A 522 1.38 -33.14 -24.59
N LEU A 523 0.74 -33.70 -23.56
CA LEU A 523 1.35 -34.08 -22.28
C LEU A 523 2.25 -35.33 -22.35
N GLU A 524 2.50 -35.92 -23.53
CA GLU A 524 3.51 -36.97 -23.67
C GLU A 524 4.93 -36.39 -23.56
N ASN A 525 5.16 -35.19 -24.12
CA ASN A 525 6.48 -34.56 -24.26
C ASN A 525 6.51 -33.08 -23.90
N ASN A 526 5.44 -32.55 -23.31
CA ASN A 526 5.35 -31.16 -22.87
C ASN A 526 4.65 -31.08 -21.51
N PHE A 527 5.25 -30.40 -20.55
CA PHE A 527 4.59 -30.10 -19.29
C PHE A 527 3.74 -28.83 -19.43
N SER A 528 2.49 -28.92 -18.98
CA SER A 528 1.61 -27.76 -18.80
C SER A 528 0.65 -28.03 -17.66
N ASN A 529 0.76 -27.24 -16.60
CA ASN A 529 -0.14 -27.33 -15.46
C ASN A 529 -1.61 -27.12 -15.90
N GLN A 530 -1.85 -26.16 -16.81
CA GLN A 530 -3.19 -25.91 -17.35
C GLN A 530 -3.77 -27.12 -18.08
N ALA A 531 -3.02 -27.70 -19.02
CA ALA A 531 -3.47 -28.87 -19.79
C ALA A 531 -3.67 -30.09 -18.89
N LEU A 532 -2.75 -30.30 -17.94
CA LEU A 532 -2.80 -31.42 -17.00
C LEU A 532 -4.05 -31.33 -16.11
N MET A 533 -4.30 -30.16 -15.50
CA MET A 533 -5.45 -29.98 -14.61
C MET A 533 -6.79 -30.03 -15.36
N GLU A 534 -6.87 -29.50 -16.59
CA GLU A 534 -8.05 -29.68 -17.46
C GLU A 534 -8.32 -31.15 -17.77
N LEU A 535 -7.28 -31.94 -18.07
CA LEU A 535 -7.43 -33.36 -18.35
C LEU A 535 -7.83 -34.17 -17.09
N VAL A 536 -7.24 -33.84 -15.93
CA VAL A 536 -7.65 -34.37 -14.62
C VAL A 536 -9.13 -34.12 -14.40
N ASN A 537 -9.59 -32.87 -14.52
CA ASN A 537 -10.99 -32.49 -14.33
C ASN A 537 -11.94 -33.23 -15.30
N ASN A 538 -11.53 -33.42 -16.57
CA ASN A 538 -12.35 -34.16 -17.53
C ASN A 538 -12.46 -35.64 -17.16
N TYR A 539 -11.36 -36.29 -16.76
CA TYR A 539 -11.42 -37.67 -16.30
C TYR A 539 -12.30 -37.84 -15.07
N LEU A 540 -12.32 -36.87 -14.14
CA LEU A 540 -13.25 -36.91 -13.01
C LEU A 540 -14.71 -36.81 -13.46
N LYS A 541 -15.03 -35.92 -14.39
CA LYS A 541 -16.38 -35.79 -14.99
C LYS A 541 -16.81 -37.05 -15.75
N GLU A 542 -15.86 -37.74 -16.39
CA GLU A 542 -16.10 -39.00 -17.10
C GLU A 542 -16.19 -40.24 -16.18
N GLY A 543 -16.04 -40.07 -14.85
CA GLY A 543 -16.03 -41.20 -13.92
C GLY A 543 -14.77 -42.08 -14.05
N LYS A 544 -13.63 -41.50 -14.45
CA LYS A 544 -12.32 -42.16 -14.59
C LYS A 544 -11.29 -41.65 -13.56
N PRO A 545 -11.57 -41.77 -12.25
CA PRO A 545 -10.73 -41.19 -11.21
C PRO A 545 -9.32 -41.79 -11.15
N GLU A 546 -9.13 -43.06 -11.54
CA GLU A 546 -7.80 -43.68 -11.55
C GLU A 546 -6.87 -43.07 -12.59
N LYS A 547 -7.41 -42.62 -13.74
CA LYS A 547 -6.62 -41.88 -14.74
C LYS A 547 -6.22 -40.49 -14.23
N ALA A 548 -7.15 -39.81 -13.56
CA ALA A 548 -6.88 -38.53 -12.91
C ALA A 548 -5.79 -38.68 -11.83
N MET A 549 -5.89 -39.71 -10.99
CA MET A 549 -4.90 -40.03 -9.96
C MET A 549 -3.52 -40.30 -10.58
N GLY A 550 -3.44 -41.08 -11.66
CA GLY A 550 -2.18 -41.34 -12.35
C GLY A 550 -1.50 -40.08 -12.92
N LEU A 551 -2.28 -39.11 -13.42
CA LEU A 551 -1.74 -37.81 -13.85
C LEU A 551 -1.21 -36.98 -12.68
N LEU A 552 -1.96 -36.94 -11.57
CA LEU A 552 -1.53 -36.23 -10.35
C LEU A 552 -0.27 -36.85 -9.75
N GLN A 553 -0.14 -38.18 -9.77
CA GLN A 553 1.08 -38.89 -9.37
C GLN A 553 2.27 -38.55 -10.27
N LYS A 554 2.06 -38.53 -11.60
CA LYS A 554 3.12 -38.12 -12.55
C LYS A 554 3.54 -36.67 -12.34
N TYR A 555 2.59 -35.79 -12.02
CA TYR A 555 2.89 -34.39 -11.67
C TYR A 555 3.73 -34.33 -10.38
N HIS A 556 3.28 -34.99 -9.32
CA HIS A 556 4.01 -35.09 -8.05
C HIS A 556 5.43 -35.64 -8.23
N GLU A 557 5.62 -36.64 -9.11
CA GLU A 557 6.94 -37.19 -9.36
C GLU A 557 7.96 -36.19 -9.91
N LEU A 558 7.52 -35.16 -10.64
CA LEU A 558 8.37 -34.10 -11.17
C LEU A 558 8.62 -33.00 -10.14
N PHE A 559 7.62 -32.71 -9.31
CA PHE A 559 7.66 -31.66 -8.30
C PHE A 559 7.33 -32.25 -6.92
N PRO A 560 8.25 -33.04 -6.33
CA PRO A 560 7.96 -33.87 -5.16
C PRO A 560 7.68 -33.06 -3.87
N VAL A 561 7.99 -31.76 -3.87
CA VAL A 561 7.78 -30.86 -2.72
C VAL A 561 6.61 -29.88 -2.91
N GLU A 562 5.99 -29.86 -4.10
CA GLU A 562 4.82 -29.03 -4.35
C GLU A 562 3.56 -29.65 -3.74
N VAL A 563 2.77 -28.83 -3.04
CA VAL A 563 1.54 -29.28 -2.36
C VAL A 563 0.30 -29.29 -3.25
N GLY A 564 0.29 -28.53 -4.35
CA GLY A 564 -0.85 -28.48 -5.28
C GLY A 564 -1.32 -29.86 -5.78
N PRO A 565 -0.43 -30.74 -6.26
CA PRO A 565 -0.78 -32.11 -6.64
C PRO A 565 -1.39 -32.91 -5.49
N TYR A 566 -0.79 -32.83 -4.30
CA TYR A 566 -1.27 -33.54 -3.11
C TYR A 566 -2.68 -33.10 -2.69
N GLY A 567 -2.95 -31.79 -2.64
CA GLY A 567 -4.29 -31.29 -2.31
C GLY A 567 -5.36 -31.77 -3.29
N SER A 568 -5.02 -31.84 -4.59
CA SER A 568 -5.91 -32.41 -5.61
C SER A 568 -6.18 -33.90 -5.39
N MET A 569 -5.16 -34.67 -4.99
CA MET A 569 -5.30 -36.10 -4.64
C MET A 569 -6.15 -36.30 -3.38
N VAL A 570 -5.93 -35.50 -2.34
CA VAL A 570 -6.72 -35.51 -1.09
C VAL A 570 -8.19 -35.26 -1.40
N ASN A 571 -8.50 -34.21 -2.17
CA ASN A 571 -9.88 -33.89 -2.58
C ASN A 571 -10.54 -35.04 -3.35
N LEU A 572 -9.81 -35.69 -4.27
CA LEU A 572 -10.30 -36.82 -5.03
C LEU A 572 -10.62 -38.03 -4.12
N LEU A 573 -9.69 -38.40 -3.24
CA LEU A 573 -9.85 -39.52 -2.32
C LEU A 573 -11.00 -39.27 -1.32
N THR A 574 -11.14 -38.03 -0.86
CA THR A 574 -12.23 -37.61 0.04
C THR A 574 -13.59 -37.83 -0.61
N ARG A 575 -13.77 -37.40 -1.88
CA ARG A 575 -15.02 -37.64 -2.63
C ARG A 575 -15.33 -39.11 -2.84
N GLN A 576 -14.31 -39.97 -2.89
CA GLN A 576 -14.45 -41.42 -2.96
C GLN A 576 -14.63 -42.09 -1.59
N SER A 577 -14.75 -41.32 -0.50
CA SER A 577 -14.77 -41.82 0.88
C SER A 577 -13.54 -42.66 1.27
N ARG A 578 -12.41 -42.49 0.55
CA ARG A 578 -11.11 -43.15 0.81
C ARG A 578 -10.30 -42.34 1.82
N PHE A 579 -10.90 -42.07 2.99
CA PHE A 579 -10.35 -41.15 3.98
C PHE A 579 -8.98 -41.58 4.51
N LYS A 580 -8.72 -42.90 4.63
CA LYS A 580 -7.43 -43.41 5.11
C LYS A 580 -6.28 -42.97 4.21
N GLU A 581 -6.44 -43.10 2.89
CA GLU A 581 -5.42 -42.73 1.92
C GLU A 581 -5.25 -41.20 1.84
N ALA A 582 -6.36 -40.45 1.96
CA ALA A 582 -6.30 -38.99 2.06
C ALA A 582 -5.50 -38.54 3.30
N ILE A 583 -5.73 -39.17 4.46
CA ILE A 583 -5.00 -38.91 5.71
C ILE A 583 -3.50 -39.21 5.54
N GLU A 584 -3.12 -40.32 4.90
CA GLU A 584 -1.71 -40.66 4.65
C GLU A 584 -1.00 -39.59 3.78
N ILE A 585 -1.71 -39.04 2.80
CA ILE A 585 -1.18 -37.92 1.99
C ILE A 585 -1.02 -36.66 2.83
N CYS A 586 -2.04 -36.24 3.60
CA CYS A 586 -1.92 -35.07 4.48
C CYS A 586 -0.78 -35.22 5.49
N GLN A 587 -0.56 -36.43 6.03
CA GLN A 587 0.58 -36.71 6.90
C GLN A 587 1.93 -36.55 6.19
N THR A 588 2.01 -36.90 4.91
CA THR A 588 3.20 -36.69 4.08
C THR A 588 3.47 -35.20 3.87
N ILE A 589 2.43 -34.39 3.65
CA ILE A 589 2.56 -32.92 3.57
C ILE A 589 3.12 -32.38 4.89
N LEU A 590 2.57 -32.79 6.04
CA LEU A 590 3.00 -32.31 7.35
C LEU A 590 4.43 -32.72 7.75
N GLN A 591 4.99 -33.79 7.16
CA GLN A 591 6.41 -34.11 7.34
C GLN A 591 7.33 -33.05 6.72
N ASN A 592 6.87 -32.36 5.68
CA ASN A 592 7.60 -31.25 5.06
C ASN A 592 7.17 -29.89 5.60
N ARG A 593 5.93 -29.77 6.09
CA ARG A 593 5.32 -28.53 6.59
C ARG A 593 4.60 -28.74 7.92
N PRO A 594 5.33 -28.90 9.04
CA PRO A 594 4.70 -29.26 10.32
C PRO A 594 3.68 -28.24 10.85
N SER A 595 3.81 -26.97 10.43
CA SER A 595 2.93 -25.86 10.81
C SER A 595 1.87 -25.51 9.75
N ASP A 596 1.61 -26.39 8.77
CA ASP A 596 0.60 -26.16 7.73
C ASP A 596 -0.81 -26.29 8.31
N PHE A 597 -1.37 -25.16 8.75
CA PHE A 597 -2.66 -25.11 9.42
C PHE A 597 -3.84 -25.53 8.53
N ASN A 598 -3.74 -25.33 7.21
CA ASN A 598 -4.75 -25.79 6.25
C ASN A 598 -4.79 -27.33 6.21
N THR A 599 -3.61 -27.96 6.08
CA THR A 599 -3.50 -29.42 6.09
C THR A 599 -3.92 -30.03 7.43
N LEU A 600 -3.63 -29.35 8.54
CA LEU A 600 -4.12 -29.75 9.88
C LEU A 600 -5.66 -29.69 9.94
N SER A 601 -6.27 -28.64 9.40
CA SER A 601 -7.74 -28.53 9.31
C SER A 601 -8.34 -29.62 8.40
N ASP A 602 -7.71 -29.92 7.26
CA ASP A 602 -8.11 -31.03 6.38
C ASP A 602 -8.02 -32.38 7.11
N LEU A 603 -6.95 -32.64 7.86
CA LEU A 603 -6.83 -33.84 8.69
C LEU A 603 -7.95 -33.92 9.72
N ALA A 604 -8.32 -32.81 10.33
CA ALA A 604 -9.41 -32.77 11.28
C ALA A 604 -10.75 -33.12 10.62
N PHE A 605 -11.05 -32.51 9.48
CA PHE A 605 -12.23 -32.80 8.67
C PHE A 605 -12.28 -34.28 8.25
N LEU A 606 -11.16 -34.82 7.74
CA LEU A 606 -11.06 -36.22 7.33
C LEU A 606 -11.25 -37.19 8.49
N ASN A 607 -10.71 -36.88 9.67
CA ASN A 607 -10.92 -37.69 10.86
C ASN A 607 -12.37 -37.62 11.35
N LYS A 608 -13.03 -36.44 11.28
CA LYS A 608 -14.47 -36.30 11.56
C LYS A 608 -15.30 -37.17 10.61
N ALA A 609 -15.03 -37.08 9.30
CA ALA A 609 -15.71 -37.89 8.27
C ALA A 609 -15.47 -39.41 8.44
N ALA A 610 -14.29 -39.80 8.94
CA ALA A 610 -13.96 -41.18 9.28
C ALA A 610 -14.51 -41.66 10.64
N GLY A 611 -15.24 -40.80 11.38
CA GLY A 611 -15.81 -41.13 12.69
C GLY A 611 -14.85 -41.04 13.89
N ASN A 612 -13.65 -40.47 13.70
CA ASN A 612 -12.61 -40.32 14.72
C ASN A 612 -12.63 -38.92 15.36
N ASN A 613 -13.70 -38.60 16.11
CA ASN A 613 -13.93 -37.24 16.65
C ASN A 613 -12.79 -36.73 17.55
N GLU A 614 -12.18 -37.57 18.39
CA GLU A 614 -11.06 -37.16 19.25
C GLU A 614 -9.86 -36.66 18.45
N LYS A 615 -9.52 -37.36 17.36
CA LYS A 615 -8.45 -36.94 16.45
C LYS A 615 -8.83 -35.67 15.69
N ALA A 616 -10.10 -35.54 15.31
CA ALA A 616 -10.59 -34.33 14.65
C ALA A 616 -10.41 -33.10 15.55
N ILE A 617 -10.83 -33.19 16.82
CA ILE A 617 -10.62 -32.12 17.82
C ILE A 617 -9.13 -31.82 17.98
N PHE A 618 -8.27 -32.84 18.11
CA PHE A 618 -6.83 -32.65 18.23
C PHE A 618 -6.26 -31.82 17.05
N TYR A 619 -6.54 -32.23 15.82
CA TYR A 619 -6.01 -31.55 14.63
C TYR A 619 -6.60 -30.14 14.43
N TYR A 620 -7.87 -29.90 14.78
CA TYR A 620 -8.42 -28.55 14.77
C TYR A 620 -7.74 -27.63 15.79
N ASN A 621 -7.42 -28.12 16.99
CA ASN A 621 -6.66 -27.33 17.97
C ASN A 621 -5.23 -27.05 17.50
N GLU A 622 -4.56 -28.04 16.89
CA GLU A 622 -3.24 -27.81 16.28
C GLU A 622 -3.30 -26.83 15.10
N SER A 623 -4.38 -26.85 14.31
CA SER A 623 -4.61 -25.84 13.26
C SER A 623 -4.73 -24.44 13.87
N LEU A 624 -5.58 -24.26 14.90
CA LEU A 624 -5.76 -22.99 15.61
C LEU A 624 -4.48 -22.49 16.30
N ARG A 625 -3.61 -23.41 16.74
CA ARG A 625 -2.30 -23.05 17.31
C ARG A 625 -1.45 -22.27 16.31
N TYR A 626 -1.42 -22.68 15.04
CA TYR A 626 -0.64 -22.02 14.00
C TYR A 626 -1.41 -20.92 13.27
N PHE A 627 -2.74 -20.97 13.26
CA PHE A 627 -3.61 -19.95 12.67
C PHE A 627 -4.82 -19.64 13.59
N PRO A 628 -4.70 -18.62 14.45
CA PRO A 628 -5.65 -18.39 15.55
C PRO A 628 -7.03 -17.83 15.17
N PHE A 629 -7.22 -17.35 13.94
CA PHE A 629 -8.31 -16.42 13.62
C PHE A 629 -9.58 -17.08 13.04
N SER A 630 -9.62 -18.41 12.92
CA SER A 630 -10.74 -19.09 12.25
C SER A 630 -11.94 -19.30 13.18
N PHE A 631 -13.00 -18.50 13.01
CA PHE A 631 -14.26 -18.69 13.74
C PHE A 631 -14.87 -20.08 13.48
N GLU A 632 -14.84 -20.53 12.21
CA GLU A 632 -15.40 -21.81 11.78
C GLU A 632 -14.69 -23.02 12.40
N VAL A 633 -13.37 -22.99 12.57
CA VAL A 633 -12.65 -24.10 13.24
C VAL A 633 -13.06 -24.19 14.71
N ASN A 634 -13.26 -23.07 15.40
CA ASN A 634 -13.76 -23.07 16.78
C ASN A 634 -15.19 -23.65 16.85
N GLU A 635 -16.08 -23.26 15.94
CA GLU A 635 -17.45 -23.83 15.83
C GLU A 635 -17.42 -25.36 15.58
N ASN A 636 -16.53 -25.83 14.71
CA ASN A 636 -16.36 -27.27 14.46
C ASN A 636 -15.88 -28.03 15.71
N ILE A 637 -14.97 -27.44 16.50
CA ILE A 637 -14.54 -28.03 17.78
C ILE A 637 -15.73 -28.09 18.76
N ARG A 638 -16.55 -27.03 18.84
CA ARG A 638 -17.74 -26.98 19.70
C ARG A 638 -18.74 -28.08 19.32
N GLU A 639 -19.07 -28.20 18.04
CA GLU A 639 -19.97 -29.24 17.51
C GLU A 639 -19.48 -30.64 17.88
N LEU A 640 -18.18 -30.92 17.69
CA LEU A 640 -17.58 -32.22 18.02
C LEU A 640 -17.59 -32.54 19.53
N LYS A 641 -17.64 -31.51 20.38
CA LYS A 641 -17.79 -31.65 21.83
C LYS A 641 -19.27 -31.72 22.27
N GLY A 642 -20.23 -31.62 21.34
CA GLY A 642 -21.66 -31.58 21.65
C GLY A 642 -22.09 -30.29 22.34
N LEU A 643 -21.33 -29.20 22.17
CA LEU A 643 -21.67 -27.88 22.68
C LEU A 643 -22.56 -27.13 21.69
N THR A 644 -23.34 -26.17 22.21
CA THR A 644 -24.24 -25.34 21.42
C THR A 644 -23.42 -24.44 20.49
N LYS A 645 -23.87 -24.20 19.25
CA LYS A 645 -23.22 -23.22 18.37
C LYS A 645 -23.35 -21.83 18.98
N ILE A 646 -22.36 -20.95 18.81
CA ILE A 646 -22.39 -19.62 19.42
C ILE A 646 -23.65 -18.83 19.02
N GLN A 647 -24.02 -18.89 17.74
CA GLN A 647 -25.23 -18.24 17.23
C GLN A 647 -26.53 -18.70 17.91
N ASP A 648 -26.56 -19.93 18.43
CA ASP A 648 -27.73 -20.51 19.11
C ASP A 648 -27.62 -20.31 20.64
N MET A 649 -26.46 -19.86 21.14
CA MET A 649 -26.30 -19.45 22.54
C MET A 649 -26.84 -18.05 22.82
N ILE A 650 -26.80 -17.19 21.80
CA ILE A 650 -27.29 -15.81 21.83
C ILE A 650 -28.83 -15.86 21.82
N PRO A 651 -29.51 -15.29 22.82
CA PRO A 651 -30.97 -15.32 22.88
C PRO A 651 -31.61 -14.68 21.64
N GLU A 652 -32.56 -15.38 21.02
CA GLU A 652 -33.41 -14.80 19.97
C GLU A 652 -34.55 -13.99 20.60
N ILE A 653 -34.91 -12.86 19.98
CA ILE A 653 -36.13 -12.12 20.34
C ILE A 653 -37.29 -12.51 19.43
N ASP A 654 -38.52 -12.31 19.90
CA ASP A 654 -39.66 -12.13 19.00
C ASP A 654 -39.82 -10.63 18.71
N PRO A 655 -39.61 -10.15 17.46
CA PRO A 655 -39.80 -8.75 17.14
C PRO A 655 -41.25 -8.28 17.39
N ALA A 656 -42.25 -9.17 17.31
CA ALA A 656 -43.63 -8.81 17.63
C ALA A 656 -43.83 -8.48 19.12
N GLU A 657 -43.13 -9.19 20.02
CA GLU A 657 -43.16 -8.89 21.45
C GLU A 657 -42.47 -7.56 21.76
N LYS A 658 -41.31 -7.29 21.14
CA LYS A 658 -40.61 -5.99 21.28
C LYS A 658 -41.48 -4.83 20.78
N ILE A 659 -42.10 -4.98 19.61
CA ILE A 659 -43.02 -3.98 19.04
C ILE A 659 -44.24 -3.77 19.94
N ALA A 660 -44.84 -4.84 20.50
CA ALA A 660 -45.98 -4.72 21.40
C ALA A 660 -45.61 -4.03 22.72
N SER A 661 -44.45 -4.34 23.27
CA SER A 661 -43.89 -3.72 24.48
C SER A 661 -43.65 -2.23 24.25
N TYR A 662 -42.94 -1.87 23.17
CA TYR A 662 -42.72 -0.50 22.74
C TYR A 662 -44.05 0.27 22.59
N ASN A 663 -45.01 -0.26 21.83
CA ASN A 663 -46.28 0.44 21.56
C ASN A 663 -47.17 0.62 22.80
N SER A 664 -47.02 -0.23 23.82
CA SER A 664 -47.82 -0.16 25.05
C SER A 664 -47.17 0.67 26.15
N SER A 665 -45.84 0.74 26.18
CA SER A 665 -45.08 1.20 27.35
C SER A 665 -44.11 2.34 27.05
N PHE A 666 -43.81 2.61 25.78
CA PHE A 666 -42.88 3.67 25.39
C PHE A 666 -43.57 4.76 24.59
N VAL A 667 -43.35 5.99 25.01
CA VAL A 667 -43.70 7.18 24.25
C VAL A 667 -42.39 7.88 23.93
N PRO A 668 -41.96 7.93 22.65
CA PRO A 668 -40.71 8.59 22.29
C PRO A 668 -40.66 10.01 22.86
N PRO A 669 -39.61 10.37 23.63
CA PRO A 669 -39.53 11.67 24.29
C PRO A 669 -39.37 12.83 23.31
N VAL A 670 -38.91 12.52 22.08
CA VAL A 670 -38.78 13.46 20.96
C VAL A 670 -39.28 12.78 19.69
N LYS A 671 -39.76 13.58 18.72
CA LYS A 671 -40.10 13.05 17.39
C LYS A 671 -38.82 12.87 16.58
N ASN A 672 -38.70 11.74 15.90
CA ASN A 672 -37.61 11.47 14.98
C ASN A 672 -38.11 10.68 13.75
N ALA A 673 -37.33 10.66 12.66
CA ALA A 673 -37.69 10.01 11.40
C ALA A 673 -37.91 8.49 11.58
N TYR A 674 -37.17 7.88 12.49
CA TYR A 674 -37.39 6.51 12.97
C TYR A 674 -37.14 6.42 14.47
N ASP A 675 -37.65 5.35 15.10
CA ASP A 675 -37.33 4.98 16.47
C ASP A 675 -36.60 3.64 16.49
N ILE A 676 -35.66 3.48 17.43
CA ILE A 676 -35.00 2.21 17.71
C ILE A 676 -35.85 1.47 18.75
N VAL A 677 -36.62 0.49 18.29
CA VAL A 677 -37.47 -0.35 19.17
C VAL A 677 -36.61 -1.34 19.95
N TRP A 678 -35.58 -1.88 19.32
CA TRP A 678 -34.62 -2.80 19.89
C TRP A 678 -33.31 -2.67 19.13
N ASN A 679 -32.18 -2.62 19.82
CA ASN A 679 -30.86 -2.82 19.23
C ASN A 679 -30.01 -3.67 20.18
N ALA A 680 -29.42 -4.73 19.63
CA ALA A 680 -28.53 -5.61 20.35
C ALA A 680 -27.30 -5.95 19.50
N GLU A 681 -26.13 -5.71 20.08
CA GLU A 681 -24.86 -6.17 19.53
C GLU A 681 -24.26 -7.24 20.46
N SER A 682 -23.73 -8.31 19.88
CA SER A 682 -22.95 -9.30 20.64
C SER A 682 -21.59 -9.53 20.01
N LEU A 683 -20.53 -9.20 20.74
CA LEU A 683 -19.15 -9.53 20.37
C LEU A 683 -18.74 -10.86 21.01
N VAL A 684 -18.27 -11.79 20.19
CA VAL A 684 -17.80 -13.12 20.61
C VAL A 684 -16.30 -13.19 20.40
N ILE A 685 -15.58 -13.58 21.45
CA ILE A 685 -14.13 -13.69 21.45
C ILE A 685 -13.73 -15.08 21.94
N PHE A 686 -13.17 -15.87 21.02
CA PHE A 686 -12.55 -17.14 21.36
C PHE A 686 -11.16 -16.94 21.96
N LYS A 687 -10.72 -17.90 22.79
CA LYS A 687 -9.35 -17.97 23.32
C LYS A 687 -8.31 -18.09 22.22
N SER A 688 -8.71 -18.68 21.10
CA SER A 688 -7.89 -18.71 19.89
C SER A 688 -7.63 -17.32 19.32
N LYS A 689 -8.38 -16.25 19.67
CA LYS A 689 -8.40 -14.90 19.09
C LYS A 689 -9.32 -14.73 17.87
N ALA A 690 -10.07 -15.77 17.49
CA ALA A 690 -11.13 -15.62 16.50
C ALA A 690 -12.27 -14.75 17.05
N ILE A 691 -12.78 -13.85 16.23
CA ILE A 691 -13.92 -12.98 16.58
C ILE A 691 -15.14 -13.26 15.72
N GLY A 692 -16.31 -13.05 16.30
CA GLY A 692 -17.57 -12.92 15.56
C GLY A 692 -18.46 -11.87 16.20
N ARG A 693 -19.29 -11.21 15.40
CA ARG A 693 -20.24 -10.20 15.88
C ARG A 693 -21.64 -10.53 15.40
N THR A 694 -22.63 -10.48 16.28
CA THR A 694 -24.03 -10.48 15.85
C THR A 694 -24.62 -9.11 16.05
N GLN A 695 -25.36 -8.63 15.05
CA GLN A 695 -26.19 -7.44 15.17
C GLN A 695 -27.65 -7.84 15.00
N GLU A 696 -28.51 -7.30 15.86
CA GLU A 696 -29.95 -7.44 15.77
C GLU A 696 -30.64 -6.12 16.09
N TYR A 697 -31.55 -5.66 15.23
CA TYR A 697 -32.33 -4.46 15.50
C TYR A 697 -33.75 -4.50 14.95
N VAL A 698 -34.64 -3.77 15.63
CA VAL A 698 -35.99 -3.45 15.18
C VAL A 698 -36.11 -1.93 15.10
N LEU A 699 -36.39 -1.40 13.92
CA LEU A 699 -36.59 0.04 13.71
C LEU A 699 -38.03 0.31 13.27
N LYS A 700 -38.62 1.39 13.77
CA LYS A 700 -39.95 1.86 13.34
C LYS A 700 -39.82 3.07 12.42
N MET A 701 -40.40 3.02 11.24
CA MET A 701 -40.39 4.14 10.29
C MET A 701 -41.49 5.15 10.67
N ASN A 702 -41.12 6.38 11.03
CA ASN A 702 -42.09 7.42 11.43
C ASN A 702 -42.41 8.41 10.30
N ASP A 703 -41.57 8.51 9.27
CA ASP A 703 -41.80 9.33 8.07
C ASP A 703 -41.11 8.77 6.81
N GLU A 704 -41.27 9.46 5.68
CA GLU A 704 -40.72 9.06 4.38
C GLU A 704 -39.19 9.09 4.32
N SER A 705 -38.53 9.95 5.10
CA SER A 705 -37.07 10.07 5.09
C SER A 705 -36.39 8.83 5.69
N ALA A 706 -36.99 8.25 6.73
CA ALA A 706 -36.52 6.98 7.27
C ALA A 706 -36.66 5.82 6.26
N ILE A 707 -37.70 5.84 5.42
CA ILE A 707 -37.86 4.85 4.35
C ILE A 707 -36.73 4.99 3.34
N GLU A 708 -36.42 6.22 2.90
CA GLU A 708 -35.32 6.47 1.96
C GLU A 708 -33.97 5.99 2.51
N GLU A 709 -33.72 6.17 3.81
CA GLU A 709 -32.51 5.74 4.51
C GLU A 709 -32.41 4.22 4.66
N TRP A 710 -33.50 3.55 5.08
CA TRP A 710 -33.46 2.15 5.54
C TRP A 710 -34.03 1.12 4.55
N GLN A 711 -34.63 1.55 3.43
CA GLN A 711 -35.19 0.63 2.43
C GLN A 711 -34.16 -0.32 1.79
N ASN A 712 -32.88 0.05 1.78
CA ASN A 712 -31.79 -0.73 1.19
C ASN A 712 -30.61 -0.81 2.18
N ILE A 713 -30.11 -2.03 2.43
CA ILE A 713 -28.95 -2.26 3.31
C ILE A 713 -27.93 -3.13 2.55
N SER A 714 -26.67 -2.69 2.53
CA SER A 714 -25.58 -3.39 1.84
C SER A 714 -24.59 -4.00 2.85
N PHE A 715 -24.32 -5.30 2.69
CA PHE A 715 -23.36 -6.08 3.46
C PHE A 715 -22.16 -6.45 2.60
N ASN A 716 -21.07 -5.70 2.73
CA ASN A 716 -19.87 -5.89 1.92
C ASN A 716 -18.89 -6.88 2.60
N THR A 717 -18.81 -8.10 2.07
CA THR A 717 -17.79 -9.08 2.51
C THR A 717 -16.39 -8.61 2.17
N THR A 718 -15.42 -8.86 3.05
CA THR A 718 -14.01 -8.51 2.85
C THR A 718 -13.14 -9.77 2.76
N SER A 719 -11.83 -9.60 2.56
CA SER A 719 -10.87 -10.71 2.62
C SER A 719 -10.71 -11.34 4.01
N THR A 720 -11.35 -10.78 5.05
CA THR A 720 -11.25 -11.21 6.45
C THR A 720 -12.59 -11.54 7.10
N ILE A 721 -13.67 -10.88 6.66
CA ILE A 721 -15.00 -10.96 7.28
C ILE A 721 -16.04 -11.47 6.27
N GLU A 722 -16.86 -12.42 6.71
CA GLU A 722 -18.03 -12.92 6.01
C GLU A 722 -19.31 -12.59 6.78
N TYR A 723 -20.38 -12.24 6.07
CA TYR A 723 -21.69 -11.90 6.62
C TYR A 723 -22.70 -13.02 6.42
N PHE A 724 -23.39 -13.41 7.48
CA PHE A 724 -24.50 -14.36 7.45
C PHE A 724 -25.80 -13.69 7.90
N ILE A 725 -26.64 -13.30 6.95
CA ILE A 725 -27.94 -12.66 7.22
C ILE A 725 -28.95 -13.73 7.66
N LYS A 726 -29.27 -13.75 8.95
CA LYS A 726 -30.23 -14.68 9.55
C LYS A 726 -31.64 -14.29 9.15
N GLU A 727 -32.06 -13.08 9.49
CA GLU A 727 -33.39 -12.54 9.16
C GLU A 727 -33.31 -11.10 8.66
N ALA A 728 -34.22 -10.76 7.75
CA ALA A 728 -34.42 -9.40 7.26
C ALA A 728 -35.88 -9.31 6.78
N LYS A 729 -36.72 -8.57 7.50
CA LYS A 729 -38.18 -8.54 7.30
C LYS A 729 -38.75 -7.14 7.50
N THR A 730 -39.74 -6.79 6.69
CA THR A 730 -40.70 -5.72 6.98
C THR A 730 -41.82 -6.30 7.86
N ILE A 731 -42.18 -5.60 8.93
CA ILE A 731 -43.32 -5.92 9.79
C ILE A 731 -44.33 -4.79 9.67
N LYS A 732 -45.44 -5.09 9.01
CA LYS A 732 -46.55 -4.14 8.81
C LYS A 732 -47.23 -3.80 10.13
N GLN A 733 -47.88 -2.65 10.18
CA GLN A 733 -48.74 -2.26 11.31
C GLN A 733 -49.87 -3.28 11.62
N SER A 734 -50.31 -4.02 10.61
CA SER A 734 -51.26 -5.13 10.76
C SER A 734 -50.70 -6.36 11.48
N GLY A 735 -49.37 -6.43 11.66
CA GLY A 735 -48.62 -7.59 12.12
C GLY A 735 -48.17 -8.53 11.00
N GLU A 736 -48.51 -8.24 9.74
CA GLU A 736 -48.02 -9.00 8.58
C GLU A 736 -46.49 -8.89 8.44
N LYS A 737 -45.80 -10.01 8.24
CA LYS A 737 -44.34 -10.07 8.06
C LYS A 737 -44.03 -10.37 6.60
N ILE A 738 -43.19 -9.54 5.97
CA ILE A 738 -42.77 -9.67 4.57
C ILE A 738 -41.25 -9.82 4.56
N ASP A 739 -40.75 -10.90 3.97
CA ASP A 739 -39.30 -11.09 3.82
C ASP A 739 -38.72 -10.05 2.85
N ALA A 740 -37.57 -9.49 3.22
CA ALA A 740 -36.81 -8.61 2.34
C ALA A 740 -36.20 -9.39 1.16
N GLU A 741 -36.11 -8.75 -0.01
CA GLU A 741 -35.40 -9.33 -1.15
C GLU A 741 -33.89 -9.30 -0.89
N ARG A 742 -33.16 -10.36 -1.30
CA ARG A 742 -31.72 -10.50 -1.06
C ARG A 742 -30.98 -10.81 -2.35
N ASN A 743 -29.92 -10.06 -2.64
CA ASN A 743 -29.05 -10.31 -3.79
C ASN A 743 -27.61 -9.86 -3.49
N ASN A 744 -26.62 -10.77 -3.60
CA ASN A 744 -25.19 -10.45 -3.50
C ASN A 744 -24.76 -9.57 -2.31
N GLY A 745 -25.38 -9.73 -1.14
CA GLY A 745 -25.09 -8.91 0.05
C GLY A 745 -25.97 -7.66 0.17
N GLU A 746 -26.88 -7.39 -0.77
CA GLU A 746 -27.90 -6.35 -0.63
C GLU A 746 -29.19 -6.92 -0.08
N VAL A 747 -29.86 -6.15 0.78
CA VAL A 747 -31.17 -6.41 1.37
C VAL A 747 -32.10 -5.25 1.04
N VAL A 748 -33.24 -5.55 0.40
CA VAL A 748 -34.22 -4.55 -0.05
C VAL A 748 -35.58 -4.81 0.60
N PHE A 749 -36.08 -3.82 1.34
CA PHE A 749 -37.39 -3.87 1.99
C PHE A 749 -38.47 -3.32 1.04
N ILE A 750 -39.03 -4.21 0.22
CA ILE A 750 -40.08 -3.84 -0.73
C ILE A 750 -41.36 -3.40 -0.01
N ASN A 751 -42.04 -2.39 -0.56
CA ASN A 751 -43.29 -1.84 -0.05
C ASN A 751 -43.25 -1.38 1.41
N LEU A 752 -42.11 -0.84 1.88
CA LEU A 752 -42.01 -0.23 3.21
C LEU A 752 -42.86 1.06 3.26
N GLU A 753 -43.70 1.22 4.29
CA GLU A 753 -44.60 2.37 4.46
C GLU A 753 -44.40 3.05 5.82
N VAL A 754 -44.84 4.30 5.94
CA VAL A 754 -44.78 5.03 7.21
C VAL A 754 -45.60 4.31 8.28
N GLY A 755 -44.97 4.06 9.43
CA GLY A 755 -45.50 3.32 10.57
C GLY A 755 -45.14 1.83 10.60
N ASP A 756 -44.55 1.31 9.51
CA ASP A 756 -44.01 -0.06 9.49
C ASP A 756 -42.71 -0.17 10.28
N TYR A 757 -42.31 -1.41 10.54
CA TYR A 757 -41.06 -1.75 11.19
C TYR A 757 -40.17 -2.57 10.26
N ILE A 758 -38.86 -2.46 10.44
CA ILE A 758 -37.92 -3.42 9.87
C ILE A 758 -37.25 -4.20 11.00
N PHE A 759 -37.01 -5.49 10.76
CA PHE A 759 -36.24 -6.37 11.63
C PHE A 759 -35.09 -6.96 10.85
N VAL A 760 -33.87 -6.83 11.39
CA VAL A 760 -32.65 -7.38 10.79
C VAL A 760 -31.85 -8.09 11.87
N SER A 761 -31.35 -9.28 11.53
CA SER A 761 -30.44 -10.07 12.36
C SER A 761 -29.37 -10.70 11.47
N TYR A 762 -28.09 -10.46 11.77
CA TYR A 762 -26.98 -11.04 11.03
C TYR A 762 -25.78 -11.37 11.93
N LEU A 763 -24.90 -12.23 11.42
CA LEU A 763 -23.65 -12.65 12.07
C LEU A 763 -22.46 -12.36 11.15
N GLU A 764 -21.54 -11.55 11.61
CA GLU A 764 -20.21 -11.35 11.04
C GLU A 764 -19.25 -12.40 11.59
N LYS A 765 -18.56 -13.12 10.71
CA LYS A 765 -17.57 -14.13 11.09
C LYS A 765 -16.20 -13.76 10.54
N GLN A 766 -15.19 -13.78 11.40
CA GLN A 766 -13.82 -13.76 10.95
C GLN A 766 -13.42 -15.13 10.41
N TYR A 767 -13.08 -15.19 9.12
CA TYR A 767 -12.54 -16.40 8.50
C TYR A 767 -11.05 -16.30 8.20
N ASN A 768 -10.50 -15.07 8.16
CA ASN A 768 -9.08 -14.80 7.96
C ASN A 768 -8.61 -13.62 8.83
N GLY A 769 -7.31 -13.54 9.13
CA GLY A 769 -6.77 -12.50 10.01
C GLY A 769 -5.25 -12.38 9.94
N GLY A 770 -4.75 -11.20 10.29
CA GLY A 770 -3.33 -10.88 10.37
C GLY A 770 -2.92 -10.51 11.80
N LYS A 771 -1.68 -10.03 11.98
CA LYS A 771 -1.20 -9.58 13.30
C LYS A 771 -2.03 -8.44 13.89
N SER A 772 -2.61 -7.58 13.07
CA SER A 772 -3.55 -6.53 13.51
C SER A 772 -4.82 -7.10 14.14
N SER A 773 -5.28 -8.28 13.70
CA SER A 773 -6.47 -8.95 14.24
C SER A 773 -6.31 -9.43 15.69
N VAL A 774 -5.11 -9.33 16.26
CA VAL A 774 -4.87 -9.58 17.68
C VAL A 774 -5.34 -8.39 18.56
N PHE A 775 -5.40 -7.18 17.99
CA PHE A 775 -5.81 -5.96 18.69
C PHE A 775 -7.35 -5.81 18.66
N ILE A 776 -8.04 -6.58 19.49
CA ILE A 776 -9.50 -6.58 19.59
C ILE A 776 -9.95 -5.49 20.60
N SER A 777 -10.61 -4.45 20.11
CA SER A 777 -11.29 -3.42 20.92
C SER A 777 -12.65 -3.10 20.34
N ASP A 778 -13.55 -2.58 21.17
CA ASP A 778 -14.87 -2.14 20.78
C ASP A 778 -15.32 -0.93 21.62
N VAL A 779 -16.16 -0.09 21.01
CA VAL A 779 -16.86 1.01 21.69
C VAL A 779 -18.32 0.94 21.29
N PHE A 780 -19.19 0.78 22.27
CA PHE A 780 -20.64 0.68 22.06
C PHE A 780 -21.37 1.81 22.79
N SER A 781 -22.36 2.42 22.15
CA SER A 781 -23.18 3.48 22.75
C SER A 781 -24.45 2.91 23.36
N LEU A 782 -24.70 3.16 24.64
CA LEU A 782 -25.90 2.76 25.37
C LEU A 782 -27.07 3.73 25.14
N ASN A 783 -26.84 4.89 24.53
CA ASN A 783 -27.88 5.82 24.13
C ASN A 783 -27.59 6.46 22.77
N SER A 784 -28.55 7.21 22.23
CA SER A 784 -28.46 7.79 20.89
C SER A 784 -29.15 9.15 20.82
N PHE A 785 -28.92 9.89 19.73
CA PHE A 785 -29.76 11.03 19.34
C PHE A 785 -31.17 10.59 18.93
N THR A 786 -31.32 9.33 18.51
CA THR A 786 -32.61 8.72 18.18
C THR A 786 -33.24 8.11 19.43
N PRO A 787 -34.56 8.25 19.63
CA PRO A 787 -35.27 7.52 20.68
C PRO A 787 -35.00 6.03 20.62
N VAL A 788 -34.49 5.48 21.72
CA VAL A 788 -34.27 4.05 21.90
C VAL A 788 -35.19 3.54 22.99
N TYR A 789 -35.87 2.43 22.73
CA TYR A 789 -36.63 1.74 23.76
C TYR A 789 -35.82 0.69 24.52
N GLU A 790 -35.02 -0.11 23.82
CA GLU A 790 -34.15 -1.10 24.46
C GLU A 790 -32.84 -1.22 23.68
N GLU A 791 -31.73 -1.10 24.41
CA GLU A 791 -30.36 -1.20 23.90
C GLU A 791 -29.60 -2.28 24.69
N GLU A 792 -28.83 -3.12 24.01
CA GLU A 792 -28.08 -4.20 24.63
C GLU A 792 -26.70 -4.41 23.98
N TYR A 793 -25.66 -4.48 24.81
CA TYR A 793 -24.33 -4.91 24.40
C TYR A 793 -23.96 -6.17 25.16
N ASN A 794 -23.58 -7.22 24.43
CA ASN A 794 -23.15 -8.48 25.00
C ASN A 794 -21.71 -8.79 24.59
N LEU A 795 -20.89 -9.15 25.57
CA LEU A 795 -19.53 -9.62 25.33
C LEU A 795 -19.41 -11.08 25.78
N TYR A 796 -19.26 -11.99 24.83
CA TYR A 796 -19.05 -13.42 25.04
C TYR A 796 -17.57 -13.74 24.97
N VAL A 797 -16.96 -14.07 26.09
CA VAL A 797 -15.51 -14.30 26.19
C VAL A 797 -15.23 -15.72 26.66
N GLU A 798 -14.48 -16.49 25.85
CA GLU A 798 -14.08 -17.85 26.22
C GLU A 798 -13.14 -17.85 27.44
N ASP A 799 -13.27 -18.85 28.30
CA ASP A 799 -12.48 -18.99 29.52
C ASP A 799 -10.97 -18.87 29.29
N GLY A 800 -10.34 -17.94 30.02
CA GLY A 800 -8.89 -17.68 29.98
C GLY A 800 -8.47 -16.49 29.11
N VAL A 801 -9.41 -15.76 28.53
CA VAL A 801 -9.18 -14.47 27.85
C VAL A 801 -9.33 -13.33 28.85
N SER A 802 -8.38 -12.38 28.86
CA SER A 802 -8.42 -11.20 29.75
C SER A 802 -9.06 -10.02 29.02
N VAL A 803 -10.06 -9.42 29.67
CA VAL A 803 -10.80 -8.26 29.17
C VAL A 803 -10.57 -7.10 30.13
N ILE A 804 -10.35 -5.92 29.56
CA ILE A 804 -10.43 -4.64 30.27
C ILE A 804 -11.66 -3.93 29.72
N ASP A 805 -12.57 -3.54 30.60
CA ASP A 805 -13.76 -2.79 30.27
C ASP A 805 -13.84 -1.49 31.09
N THR A 806 -14.44 -0.46 30.51
CA THR A 806 -14.80 0.77 31.22
C THR A 806 -16.05 1.39 30.61
N CYS A 807 -16.84 2.05 31.44
CA CYS A 807 -17.98 2.85 31.00
C CYS A 807 -17.61 4.34 31.06
N PHE A 808 -18.12 5.13 30.10
CA PHE A 808 -18.01 6.58 30.09
C PHE A 808 -19.41 7.21 30.05
N ASN A 809 -19.65 8.25 30.86
CA ASN A 809 -20.97 8.86 31.14
C ASN A 809 -22.09 7.88 31.57
N ALA A 810 -21.79 6.60 31.77
CA ALA A 810 -22.76 5.58 32.18
C ALA A 810 -22.41 5.02 33.56
N SER A 811 -23.44 4.72 34.36
CA SER A 811 -23.30 4.00 35.64
C SER A 811 -23.74 2.53 35.55
N VAL A 812 -23.95 2.03 34.33
CA VAL A 812 -24.37 0.65 34.07
C VAL A 812 -23.20 -0.29 34.34
N VAL A 813 -23.46 -1.33 35.13
CA VAL A 813 -22.54 -2.42 35.42
C VAL A 813 -23.04 -3.66 34.68
N PRO A 814 -22.17 -4.47 34.04
CA PRO A 814 -22.64 -5.63 33.29
C PRO A 814 -23.23 -6.70 34.22
N GLU A 815 -24.32 -7.30 33.79
CA GLU A 815 -24.74 -8.60 34.30
C GLU A 815 -23.77 -9.67 33.79
N ILE A 816 -23.15 -10.40 34.72
CA ILE A 816 -22.17 -11.43 34.40
C ILE A 816 -22.79 -12.80 34.58
N SER A 817 -22.75 -13.62 33.53
CA SER A 817 -23.15 -15.01 33.57
C SER A 817 -22.10 -15.92 32.93
N GLN A 818 -22.29 -17.24 33.09
CA GLN A 818 -21.41 -18.26 32.51
C GLN A 818 -22.26 -19.28 31.75
N LYS A 819 -21.88 -19.60 30.51
CA LYS A 819 -22.54 -20.63 29.71
C LYS A 819 -21.52 -21.35 28.83
N GLU A 820 -21.44 -22.67 28.94
CA GLU A 820 -20.64 -23.54 28.04
C GLU A 820 -19.19 -23.08 27.79
N GLY A 821 -18.49 -22.65 28.84
CA GLY A 821 -17.09 -22.20 28.77
C GLY A 821 -16.90 -20.74 28.34
N PHE A 822 -17.97 -19.96 28.29
CA PHE A 822 -17.97 -18.53 28.03
C PHE A 822 -18.45 -17.76 29.26
N LYS A 823 -17.68 -16.73 29.62
CA LYS A 823 -18.14 -15.65 30.49
C LYS A 823 -18.84 -14.60 29.63
N ILE A 824 -20.07 -14.27 29.99
CA ILE A 824 -20.93 -13.35 29.23
C ILE A 824 -21.13 -12.10 30.08
N TYR A 825 -20.74 -10.95 29.55
CA TYR A 825 -21.02 -9.65 30.13
C TYR A 825 -22.16 -9.02 29.33
N LYS A 826 -23.21 -8.59 30.02
CA LYS A 826 -24.38 -7.98 29.40
C LYS A 826 -24.63 -6.60 29.99
N TRP A 827 -24.49 -5.57 29.17
CA TRP A 827 -24.96 -4.23 29.47
C TRP A 827 -26.30 -4.05 28.76
N SER A 828 -27.34 -3.68 29.50
CA SER A 828 -28.66 -3.43 28.92
C SER A 828 -29.27 -2.21 29.58
N VAL A 829 -29.89 -1.37 28.75
CA VAL A 829 -30.65 -0.21 29.21
C VAL A 829 -32.02 -0.22 28.54
N ASN A 830 -33.03 0.13 29.31
CA ASN A 830 -34.40 0.32 28.83
C ASN A 830 -34.73 1.81 28.89
N SER A 831 -35.21 2.33 27.78
CA SER A 831 -35.60 3.72 27.57
C SER A 831 -34.49 4.70 28.02
N PRO A 832 -33.24 4.54 27.55
CA PRO A 832 -32.17 5.44 27.94
C PRO A 832 -32.50 6.89 27.57
N GLU A 833 -31.93 7.84 28.32
CA GLU A 833 -32.10 9.26 27.98
C GLU A 833 -31.53 9.53 26.59
N VAL A 834 -32.36 10.15 25.74
CA VAL A 834 -31.95 10.59 24.41
C VAL A 834 -30.87 11.65 24.56
N VAL A 835 -29.76 11.46 23.85
CA VAL A 835 -28.68 12.45 23.80
C VAL A 835 -29.26 13.73 23.20
N LYS A 836 -29.16 14.84 23.93
CA LYS A 836 -29.66 16.12 23.43
C LYS A 836 -28.76 16.62 22.30
N ASN A 837 -29.38 17.03 21.21
CA ASN A 837 -28.70 17.68 20.11
C ASN A 837 -28.68 19.21 20.35
N GLU A 838 -27.92 19.66 21.35
CA GLU A 838 -27.70 21.09 21.63
C GLU A 838 -26.73 21.68 20.59
N SER A 839 -26.99 22.90 20.11
CA SER A 839 -26.15 23.54 19.09
C SER A 839 -24.70 23.67 19.57
N ASN A 840 -23.70 23.25 18.80
CA ASN A 840 -22.28 23.27 19.23
C ASN A 840 -22.04 22.53 20.57
N ALA A 841 -22.70 21.40 20.80
CA ALA A 841 -22.27 20.45 21.84
C ALA A 841 -20.95 19.75 21.43
N LEU A 842 -20.29 19.11 22.41
CA LEU A 842 -19.12 18.27 22.13
C LEU A 842 -19.49 17.08 21.21
N PRO A 843 -18.50 16.45 20.53
CA PRO A 843 -18.73 15.28 19.71
C PRO A 843 -19.45 14.15 20.44
N PHE A 844 -20.16 13.30 19.69
CA PHE A 844 -21.09 12.31 20.23
C PHE A 844 -20.50 11.44 21.36
N TYR A 845 -19.30 10.87 21.16
CA TYR A 845 -18.68 9.99 22.17
C TYR A 845 -18.28 10.70 23.48
N ASP A 846 -18.18 12.02 23.49
CA ASP A 846 -17.90 12.81 24.70
C ASP A 846 -19.17 13.11 25.52
N ILE A 847 -20.35 12.96 24.91
CA ILE A 847 -21.66 13.24 25.54
C ILE A 847 -22.56 12.00 25.67
N ALA A 848 -22.28 10.94 24.91
CA ALA A 848 -23.00 9.67 24.96
C ALA A 848 -22.56 8.79 26.12
N GLN A 849 -23.46 7.90 26.54
CA GLN A 849 -23.17 6.83 27.48
C GLN A 849 -22.53 5.68 26.70
N THR A 850 -21.28 5.34 26.99
CA THR A 850 -20.54 4.34 26.18
C THR A 850 -19.89 3.26 27.03
N VAL A 851 -19.77 2.07 26.45
CA VAL A 851 -19.01 0.93 26.97
C VAL A 851 -17.80 0.73 26.06
N HIS A 852 -16.61 0.72 26.66
CA HIS A 852 -15.34 0.48 25.97
C HIS A 852 -14.79 -0.87 26.44
N VAL A 853 -14.34 -1.69 25.51
CA VAL A 853 -13.70 -2.97 25.80
C VAL A 853 -12.41 -3.15 25.01
N ALA A 854 -11.39 -3.73 25.63
CA ALA A 854 -10.13 -4.13 24.98
C ALA A 854 -9.64 -5.47 25.52
N VAL A 855 -9.02 -6.29 24.68
CA VAL A 855 -8.74 -7.70 24.99
C VAL A 855 -7.31 -8.12 24.70
N ASN A 856 -6.56 -8.51 25.74
CA ASN A 856 -5.23 -9.14 25.66
C ASN A 856 -4.10 -8.33 24.97
N TYR A 857 -4.06 -6.99 25.08
CA TYR A 857 -2.92 -6.16 24.65
C TYR A 857 -2.88 -4.80 25.38
N SER A 858 -1.79 -4.08 25.18
CA SER A 858 -1.49 -2.76 25.74
C SER A 858 -1.18 -1.73 24.64
N TRP A 859 -1.10 -0.45 25.01
CA TRP A 859 -0.62 0.60 24.11
C TRP A 859 0.79 0.32 23.58
N LYS A 860 1.67 -0.28 24.40
CA LYS A 860 3.00 -0.70 23.99
C LYS A 860 2.97 -1.71 22.85
N ASP A 861 2.04 -2.67 22.89
CA ASP A 861 1.94 -3.69 21.83
C ASP A 861 1.52 -3.07 20.49
N ILE A 862 0.61 -2.09 20.53
CA ILE A 862 0.19 -1.30 19.36
C ILE A 862 1.37 -0.47 18.82
N VAL A 863 2.07 0.26 19.70
CA VAL A 863 3.22 1.08 19.32
C VAL A 863 4.34 0.23 18.72
N GLN A 864 4.65 -0.92 19.32
CA GLN A 864 5.63 -1.87 18.77
C GLN A 864 5.21 -2.41 17.41
N TRP A 865 3.93 -2.79 17.25
CA TRP A 865 3.45 -3.27 15.97
C TRP A 865 3.50 -2.18 14.89
N PHE A 866 3.08 -0.95 15.19
CA PHE A 866 3.10 0.14 14.22
C PHE A 866 4.54 0.61 13.91
N SER A 867 5.44 0.61 14.90
CA SER A 867 6.86 0.91 14.71
C SER A 867 7.55 -0.14 13.84
N ASP A 868 7.27 -1.44 14.07
CA ASP A 868 7.75 -2.55 13.23
C ASP A 868 7.36 -2.28 11.75
N LEU A 869 6.10 -1.88 11.50
CA LEU A 869 5.58 -1.62 10.14
C LEU A 869 6.19 -0.38 9.47
N SER A 870 6.28 0.73 10.21
CA SER A 870 6.66 2.04 9.66
C SER A 870 8.17 2.24 9.53
N THR A 871 8.97 1.61 10.40
CA THR A 871 10.42 1.82 10.44
C THR A 871 11.09 1.49 9.11
N TYR A 872 10.77 0.33 8.53
CA TYR A 872 11.31 -0.12 7.24
C TYR A 872 10.88 0.79 6.09
N GLN A 873 9.61 1.21 6.08
CA GLN A 873 9.05 2.08 5.03
C GLN A 873 9.70 3.46 5.00
N ALA A 874 10.21 3.91 6.15
CA ALA A 874 10.96 5.15 6.29
C ALA A 874 12.49 4.99 6.10
N ILE A 875 13.03 3.80 5.80
CA ILE A 875 14.48 3.63 5.55
C ILE A 875 14.85 4.35 4.23
N PRO A 876 15.83 5.27 4.25
CA PRO A 876 16.26 5.96 3.03
C PRO A 876 17.02 5.03 2.07
N ASP A 877 16.39 4.67 0.96
CA ASP A 877 17.02 3.98 -0.17
C ASP A 877 17.76 4.96 -1.10
N TYR A 878 18.27 4.49 -2.24
CA TYR A 878 19.02 5.32 -3.18
C TYR A 878 18.19 6.50 -3.70
N THR A 879 16.91 6.27 -4.00
CA THR A 879 16.00 7.32 -4.49
C THR A 879 15.86 8.43 -3.45
N ILE A 880 15.61 8.09 -2.18
CA ILE A 880 15.46 9.10 -1.13
C ILE A 880 16.78 9.82 -0.83
N LYS A 881 17.92 9.11 -0.86
CA LYS A 881 19.24 9.74 -0.68
C LYS A 881 19.57 10.71 -1.83
N THR A 882 19.23 10.34 -3.06
CA THR A 882 19.43 11.19 -4.24
C THR A 882 18.55 12.42 -4.15
N LEU A 883 17.27 12.24 -3.84
CA LEU A 883 16.33 13.34 -3.63
C LEU A 883 16.80 14.29 -2.52
N ALA A 884 17.24 13.77 -1.38
CA ALA A 884 17.79 14.61 -0.32
C ALA A 884 19.03 15.38 -0.80
N GLY A 885 19.92 14.73 -1.56
CA GLY A 885 21.06 15.39 -2.19
C GLY A 885 20.65 16.54 -3.12
N GLU A 886 19.59 16.37 -3.92
CA GLU A 886 19.03 17.43 -4.78
C GLU A 886 18.33 18.54 -3.99
N LEU A 887 17.65 18.21 -2.89
CA LEU A 887 16.94 19.17 -2.06
C LEU A 887 17.86 20.11 -1.30
N PHE A 888 18.98 19.57 -0.82
CA PHE A 888 19.92 20.35 -0.02
C PHE A 888 21.13 20.85 -0.82
N ASP A 889 21.54 20.18 -1.90
CA ASP A 889 22.72 20.52 -2.71
C ASP A 889 23.99 20.79 -1.86
N GLY A 890 24.15 20.02 -0.78
CA GLY A 890 25.26 20.15 0.18
C GLY A 890 25.11 21.28 1.22
N SER A 891 24.02 22.07 1.16
CA SER A 891 23.75 23.17 2.10
C SER A 891 23.19 22.71 3.45
N GLU A 892 22.88 21.42 3.64
CA GLU A 892 22.24 20.93 4.87
C GLU A 892 23.04 21.26 6.14
N LYS A 893 24.36 21.34 6.06
CA LYS A 893 25.24 21.65 7.20
C LYS A 893 25.21 23.12 7.62
N ASP A 894 24.77 23.99 6.72
CA ASP A 894 24.68 25.44 6.95
C ASP A 894 23.28 25.86 7.43
N LEU A 895 22.32 24.93 7.47
CA LEU A 895 20.95 25.13 7.91
C LEU A 895 20.76 24.70 9.38
N SER A 896 19.96 25.46 10.12
CA SER A 896 19.41 25.01 11.40
C SER A 896 18.44 23.84 11.21
N ASP A 897 18.19 23.09 12.27
CA ASP A 897 17.28 21.93 12.20
C ASP A 897 15.85 22.32 11.78
N GLU A 898 15.38 23.50 12.20
CA GLU A 898 14.09 24.03 11.78
C GLU A 898 14.07 24.40 10.28
N GLU A 899 15.17 24.95 9.75
CA GLU A 899 15.29 25.25 8.31
C GLU A 899 15.33 23.97 7.47
N LYS A 900 16.06 22.94 7.91
CA LYS A 900 16.04 21.62 7.27
C LYS A 900 14.62 21.05 7.24
N ALA A 901 13.92 21.08 8.38
CA ALA A 901 12.54 20.61 8.48
C ALA A 901 11.59 21.38 7.54
N LYS A 902 11.76 22.71 7.44
CA LYS A 902 10.99 23.56 6.50
C LYS A 902 11.25 23.21 5.03
N VAL A 903 12.50 22.94 4.65
CA VAL A 903 12.84 22.52 3.27
C VAL A 903 12.12 21.23 2.92
N ILE A 904 12.18 20.23 3.79
CA ILE A 904 11.52 18.93 3.60
C ILE A 904 9.99 19.11 3.56
N TYR A 905 9.43 19.85 4.53
CA TYR A 905 7.99 20.13 4.61
C TYR A 905 7.47 20.75 3.31
N ASN A 906 8.12 21.82 2.84
CA ASN A 906 7.72 22.52 1.63
C ASN A 906 7.84 21.63 0.39
N PHE A 907 8.86 20.75 0.35
CA PHE A 907 8.97 19.78 -0.73
C PHE A 907 7.81 18.79 -0.74
N VAL A 908 7.52 18.15 0.41
CA VAL A 908 6.44 17.15 0.52
C VAL A 908 5.09 17.79 0.17
N ALA A 909 4.75 18.90 0.83
CA ALA A 909 3.49 19.61 0.65
C ALA A 909 3.29 20.12 -0.80
N LYS A 910 4.37 20.48 -1.50
CA LYS A 910 4.28 20.97 -2.89
C LYS A 910 4.20 19.86 -3.93
N ASN A 911 4.88 18.73 -3.70
CA ASN A 911 5.14 17.75 -4.76
C ASN A 911 4.37 16.43 -4.59
N ILE A 912 3.69 16.22 -3.47
CA ILE A 912 2.92 15.00 -3.20
C ILE A 912 1.45 15.36 -3.04
N ASN A 913 0.60 14.70 -3.84
CA ASN A 913 -0.85 14.86 -3.73
C ASN A 913 -1.38 13.99 -2.59
N TYR A 914 -2.10 14.59 -1.65
CA TYR A 914 -2.80 13.85 -0.62
C TYR A 914 -4.06 13.18 -1.18
N SER A 915 -4.29 11.93 -0.81
CA SER A 915 -5.50 11.19 -1.16
C SER A 915 -5.89 10.24 -0.02
N SER A 916 -6.93 10.60 0.72
CA SER A 916 -7.51 9.71 1.74
C SER A 916 -8.20 8.52 1.08
N ILE A 917 -7.55 7.34 1.08
CA ILE A 917 -8.15 6.09 0.61
C ILE A 917 -7.86 5.00 1.65
N ASP A 918 -8.88 4.69 2.46
CA ASP A 918 -8.79 3.72 3.56
C ASP A 918 -8.40 2.29 3.10
N PHE A 919 -8.65 1.95 1.83
CA PHE A 919 -8.50 0.58 1.32
C PHE A 919 -7.09 0.21 0.82
N ARG A 920 -6.19 1.16 0.54
CA ARG A 920 -4.97 0.84 -0.27
C ARG A 920 -3.98 -0.11 0.40
N GLN A 921 -3.80 -0.04 1.72
CA GLN A 921 -2.97 -0.97 2.51
C GLN A 921 -3.52 -1.11 3.95
N SER A 922 -4.65 -1.80 4.11
CA SER A 922 -5.27 -2.13 5.42
C SER A 922 -5.51 -0.96 6.40
N GLY A 923 -5.57 0.29 5.91
CA GLY A 923 -5.69 1.51 6.75
C GLY A 923 -4.44 1.90 7.54
N TYR A 924 -3.65 0.92 8.03
CA TYR A 924 -2.56 1.15 9.00
C TYR A 924 -1.13 1.11 8.43
N ILE A 925 -0.92 0.52 7.25
CA ILE A 925 0.42 0.27 6.72
C ILE A 925 0.85 1.42 5.79
N PRO A 926 1.96 2.14 6.07
CA PRO A 926 2.45 3.17 5.16
C PRO A 926 3.17 2.57 3.94
N GLN A 927 3.13 3.28 2.81
CA GLN A 927 3.94 3.00 1.62
C GLN A 927 5.42 3.35 1.87
N LYS A 928 6.33 2.71 1.11
CA LYS A 928 7.77 3.03 1.15
C LYS A 928 7.97 4.49 0.73
N ALA A 929 8.83 5.23 1.41
CA ALA A 929 9.07 6.65 1.11
C ALA A 929 9.40 6.89 -0.38
N SER A 930 10.23 6.04 -1.00
CA SER A 930 10.55 6.14 -2.43
C SER A 930 9.35 5.89 -3.34
N GLN A 931 8.42 5.01 -2.93
CA GLN A 931 7.17 4.79 -3.65
C GLN A 931 6.26 6.02 -3.58
N VAL A 932 6.13 6.65 -2.41
CA VAL A 932 5.39 7.92 -2.25
C VAL A 932 5.98 9.01 -3.14
N TYR A 933 7.32 9.12 -3.18
CA TYR A 933 8.02 10.06 -4.06
C TYR A 933 7.77 9.77 -5.55
N HIS A 934 7.83 8.50 -5.98
CA HIS A 934 7.62 8.13 -7.37
C HIS A 934 6.16 8.30 -7.83
N SER A 935 5.20 7.89 -7.00
CA SER A 935 3.77 7.95 -7.30
C SER A 935 3.21 9.39 -7.23
N ARG A 936 3.88 10.27 -6.47
CA ARG A 936 3.41 11.62 -6.14
C ARG A 936 2.03 11.61 -5.45
N LEU A 937 1.71 10.51 -4.76
CA LEU A 937 0.39 10.25 -4.19
C LEU A 937 0.52 9.46 -2.87
N GLY A 938 -0.12 9.94 -1.80
CA GLY A 938 -0.14 9.24 -0.51
C GLY A 938 -1.23 9.74 0.43
N ASP A 939 -1.59 8.93 1.44
CA ASP A 939 -2.42 9.37 2.56
C ASP A 939 -1.58 9.90 3.74
N CYS A 940 -2.16 10.10 4.92
CA CYS A 940 -1.55 10.84 6.04
C CYS A 940 -0.28 10.16 6.58
N LYS A 941 -0.28 8.83 6.68
CA LYS A 941 0.88 8.03 7.10
C LYS A 941 1.94 7.96 5.99
N ASP A 942 1.54 7.96 4.72
CA ASP A 942 2.46 7.90 3.59
C ASP A 942 3.30 9.19 3.48
N VAL A 943 2.65 10.36 3.51
CA VAL A 943 3.34 11.65 3.43
C VAL A 943 4.23 11.90 4.65
N SER A 944 3.77 11.46 5.82
CA SER A 944 4.55 11.51 7.06
C SER A 944 5.77 10.58 7.01
N THR A 945 5.63 9.38 6.44
CA THR A 945 6.74 8.44 6.23
C THR A 945 7.81 8.99 5.28
N LEU A 946 7.40 9.66 4.20
CA LEU A 946 8.34 10.35 3.30
C LEU A 946 9.09 11.48 4.01
N PHE A 947 8.38 12.30 4.81
CA PHE A 947 9.03 13.34 5.61
C PHE A 947 10.06 12.75 6.57
N VAL A 948 9.70 11.72 7.35
CA VAL A 948 10.61 11.05 8.30
C VAL A 948 11.82 10.47 7.57
N SER A 949 11.65 9.87 6.40
CA SER A 949 12.76 9.32 5.61
C SER A 949 13.73 10.41 5.16
N LEU A 950 13.23 11.53 4.64
CA LEU A 950 14.07 12.68 4.24
C LEU A 950 14.73 13.36 5.46
N ALA A 951 14.02 13.48 6.57
CA ALA A 951 14.51 14.03 7.83
C ALA A 951 15.72 13.24 8.33
N ARG A 952 15.66 11.91 8.29
CA ARG A 952 16.79 11.03 8.66
C ARG A 952 18.03 11.27 7.79
N VAL A 953 17.88 11.47 6.47
CA VAL A 953 19.03 11.79 5.60
C VAL A 953 19.61 13.16 5.94
N ALA A 954 18.77 14.12 6.29
CA ALA A 954 19.17 15.46 6.73
C ALA A 954 19.74 15.51 8.16
N GLY A 955 19.78 14.38 8.87
CA GLY A 955 20.26 14.27 10.25
C GLY A 955 19.28 14.80 11.31
N LEU A 956 18.00 14.90 10.98
CA LEU A 956 16.92 15.26 11.90
C LEU A 956 16.33 14.00 12.54
N ASP A 957 15.92 14.13 13.81
CA ASP A 957 15.14 13.11 14.50
C ASP A 957 13.64 13.43 14.39
N ALA A 958 12.89 12.49 13.84
CA ALA A 958 11.47 12.64 13.55
C ALA A 958 10.75 11.29 13.62
N GLU A 959 9.52 11.33 14.14
CA GLU A 959 8.69 10.17 14.37
C GLU A 959 7.25 10.40 13.90
N LEU A 960 6.56 9.29 13.63
CA LEU A 960 5.14 9.32 13.29
C LEU A 960 4.31 9.47 14.57
N VAL A 961 3.18 10.16 14.47
CA VAL A 961 2.23 10.33 15.57
C VAL A 961 0.85 9.96 15.07
N LEU A 962 0.24 8.95 15.68
CA LEU A 962 -1.16 8.62 15.44
C LEU A 962 -2.03 9.61 16.21
N VAL A 963 -3.06 10.15 15.55
CA VAL A 963 -3.92 11.20 16.08
C VAL A 963 -5.37 10.75 15.99
N ASN A 964 -6.09 10.87 17.09
CA ASN A 964 -7.55 10.85 17.13
C ASN A 964 -7.99 12.31 17.33
N THR A 965 -8.38 12.97 16.25
CA THR A 965 -8.68 14.40 16.24
C THR A 965 -9.81 14.74 17.20
N SER A 966 -9.79 15.93 17.79
CA SER A 966 -10.71 16.31 18.87
C SER A 966 -12.17 16.38 18.42
N ASP A 967 -12.44 16.59 17.13
CA ASP A 967 -13.77 16.53 16.51
C ASP A 967 -14.31 15.09 16.36
N ASN A 968 -13.47 14.07 16.54
CA ASN A 968 -13.89 12.67 16.70
C ASN A 968 -14.20 12.31 18.18
N GLY A 969 -14.06 13.28 19.08
CA GLY A 969 -14.24 13.15 20.53
C GLY A 969 -12.98 12.70 21.25
N GLN A 970 -12.66 13.35 22.38
CA GLN A 970 -11.46 13.01 23.17
C GLN A 970 -11.57 11.63 23.85
N ASN A 971 -12.80 11.20 24.13
CA ASN A 971 -13.11 9.95 24.83
C ASN A 971 -13.57 8.82 23.90
N SER A 972 -13.41 8.95 22.58
CA SER A 972 -13.67 7.85 21.64
C SER A 972 -12.58 6.76 21.68
N VAL A 973 -11.43 7.03 22.31
CA VAL A 973 -10.30 6.11 22.45
C VAL A 973 -9.79 6.10 23.91
N LEU A 974 -10.52 5.45 24.82
CA LEU A 974 -10.15 5.36 26.25
C LEU A 974 -9.27 4.17 26.60
N LEU A 975 -9.45 3.06 25.89
CA LEU A 975 -8.67 1.83 26.05
C LEU A 975 -7.72 1.64 24.86
N PRO A 976 -6.66 0.83 25.02
CA PRO A 976 -5.83 0.42 23.89
C PRO A 976 -6.68 0.02 22.69
N SER A 977 -6.50 0.69 21.56
CA SER A 977 -7.20 0.40 20.30
C SER A 977 -6.39 0.89 19.10
N LEU A 978 -6.77 0.44 17.90
CA LEU A 978 -6.21 0.93 16.64
C LEU A 978 -6.98 2.13 16.06
N ASN A 979 -8.01 2.64 16.75
CA ASN A 979 -9.00 3.59 16.21
C ASN A 979 -8.51 5.05 16.18
N PHE A 980 -7.36 5.31 15.56
CA PHE A 980 -6.89 6.66 15.26
C PHE A 980 -7.31 7.05 13.84
N ASN A 981 -7.82 8.27 13.66
CA ASN A 981 -8.35 8.74 12.38
C ASN A 981 -7.34 9.55 11.55
N HIS A 982 -6.16 9.86 12.09
CA HIS A 982 -5.16 10.67 11.40
C HIS A 982 -3.70 10.33 11.81
N CYS A 983 -2.73 10.78 11.02
CA CYS A 983 -1.30 10.59 11.27
C CYS A 983 -0.49 11.83 10.86
N ILE A 984 0.36 12.33 11.76
CA ILE A 984 1.22 13.50 11.57
C ILE A 984 2.67 13.17 11.95
N VAL A 985 3.57 14.15 11.85
CA VAL A 985 4.97 14.02 12.29
C VAL A 985 5.23 14.85 13.53
N LYS A 986 6.01 14.30 14.46
CA LYS A 986 6.72 15.06 15.49
C LYS A 986 8.20 15.10 15.12
N VAL A 987 8.77 16.30 15.06
CA VAL A 987 10.20 16.51 14.83
C VAL A 987 10.85 17.08 16.09
N HIS A 988 11.95 16.47 16.52
CA HIS A 988 12.73 16.93 17.66
C HIS A 988 13.73 17.98 17.18
N LEU A 989 13.51 19.24 17.57
CA LEU A 989 14.36 20.38 17.20
C LEU A 989 15.10 20.91 18.43
N GLU A 990 16.16 21.68 18.22
CA GLU A 990 16.95 22.29 19.31
C GLU A 990 16.12 23.13 20.30
N LYS A 991 15.04 23.76 19.82
CA LYS A 991 14.13 24.61 20.62
C LYS A 991 12.92 23.87 21.19
N GLY A 992 12.90 22.54 21.09
CA GLY A 992 11.79 21.71 21.51
C GLY A 992 11.06 21.06 20.33
N ASP A 993 10.16 20.16 20.66
CA ASP A 993 9.44 19.35 19.69
C ASP A 993 8.44 20.19 18.89
N LYS A 994 8.20 19.79 17.65
CA LYS A 994 7.20 20.43 16.78
C LYS A 994 6.36 19.38 16.07
N PHE A 995 5.05 19.53 16.14
CA PHE A 995 4.10 18.71 15.36
C PHE A 995 3.85 19.34 14.00
N LEU A 996 3.85 18.54 12.93
CA LEU A 996 3.72 18.98 11.54
C LEU A 996 2.57 18.26 10.83
N GLU A 997 1.60 19.03 10.36
CA GLU A 997 0.51 18.58 9.50
C GLU A 997 0.93 18.65 8.02
N LEU A 998 0.97 17.50 7.35
CA LEU A 998 1.53 17.31 6.01
C LEU A 998 0.48 17.06 4.92
N THR A 999 -0.80 16.96 5.28
CA THR A 999 -1.89 16.62 4.34
C THR A 999 -2.52 17.83 3.65
N ASP A 1000 -2.24 19.05 4.13
CA ASP A 1000 -2.65 20.28 3.48
C ASP A 1000 -1.47 20.94 2.73
N PRO A 1001 -1.49 20.99 1.38
CA PRO A 1001 -0.42 21.57 0.59
C PRO A 1001 -0.26 23.09 0.78
N ASP A 1002 -1.28 23.79 1.31
CA ASP A 1002 -1.29 25.23 1.50
C ASP A 1002 -1.05 25.66 2.96
N LEU A 1003 -1.04 24.72 3.91
CA LEU A 1003 -0.82 25.02 5.33
C LEU A 1003 0.62 25.48 5.56
N PRO A 1004 0.84 26.59 6.30
CA PRO A 1004 2.20 27.03 6.59
C PRO A 1004 2.87 26.12 7.62
N PHE A 1005 4.18 25.92 7.49
CA PHE A 1005 4.98 25.08 8.39
C PHE A 1005 4.70 25.39 9.86
N GLY A 1006 4.41 24.36 10.66
CA GLY A 1006 4.21 24.45 12.11
C GLY A 1006 2.82 24.89 12.57
N TYR A 1007 1.92 25.28 11.65
CA TYR A 1007 0.51 25.45 11.97
C TYR A 1007 -0.23 24.12 11.99
N LEU A 1008 -1.28 24.03 12.81
CA LEU A 1008 -2.16 22.86 12.94
C LEU A 1008 -3.61 23.34 12.85
N TYR A 1009 -4.50 22.47 12.37
CA TYR A 1009 -5.94 22.72 12.42
C TYR A 1009 -6.47 22.66 13.85
N ASN A 1010 -7.59 23.34 14.10
CA ASN A 1010 -8.23 23.41 15.41
C ASN A 1010 -8.58 22.04 16.00
N SER A 1011 -8.95 21.07 15.15
CA SER A 1011 -9.22 19.68 15.54
C SER A 1011 -7.99 18.92 16.08
N HIS A 1012 -6.78 19.46 15.97
CA HIS A 1012 -5.60 18.89 16.63
C HIS A 1012 -5.49 19.30 18.10
N ASN A 1013 -6.11 20.42 18.50
CA ASN A 1013 -5.98 20.92 19.86
C ASN A 1013 -6.71 19.98 20.84
N GLY A 1014 -5.96 19.43 21.81
CA GLY A 1014 -6.50 18.43 22.74
C GLY A 1014 -6.85 17.10 22.08
N ALA A 1015 -6.40 16.84 20.86
CA ALA A 1015 -6.55 15.54 20.22
C ALA A 1015 -5.76 14.48 21.00
N SER A 1016 -6.30 13.26 21.07
CA SER A 1016 -5.61 12.14 21.69
C SER A 1016 -4.54 11.62 20.74
N ILE A 1017 -3.29 11.50 21.21
CA ILE A 1017 -2.14 11.10 20.38
C ILE A 1017 -1.37 9.92 20.95
N LEU A 1018 -0.80 9.14 20.04
CA LEU A 1018 0.11 8.04 20.33
C LEU A 1018 1.38 8.20 19.47
N GLU A 1019 2.49 8.48 20.12
CA GLU A 1019 3.81 8.65 19.47
C GLU A 1019 4.38 7.29 19.09
N ILE A 1020 4.88 7.16 17.86
CA ILE A 1020 5.46 5.94 17.31
C ILE A 1020 6.97 6.14 17.15
N PRO A 1021 7.77 5.86 18.20
CA PRO A 1021 9.21 5.98 18.14
C PRO A 1021 9.81 5.00 17.14
N THR A 1022 10.96 5.38 16.60
CA THR A 1022 11.64 4.60 15.57
C THR A 1022 12.59 3.56 16.19
N GLY A 1023 12.53 2.32 15.72
CA GLY A 1023 13.40 1.23 16.17
C GLY A 1023 12.89 0.41 17.37
N ASN A 1024 13.76 -0.41 17.95
CA ASN A 1024 13.38 -1.49 18.89
C ASN A 1024 13.37 -1.09 20.38
N ASN A 1025 13.71 0.16 20.72
CA ASN A 1025 13.81 0.62 22.10
C ASN A 1025 12.56 1.40 22.53
N ILE A 1026 11.44 0.69 22.62
CA ILE A 1026 10.14 1.26 23.01
C ILE A 1026 10.01 1.22 24.53
N SER A 1027 9.54 2.33 25.13
CA SER A 1027 9.32 2.44 26.57
C SER A 1027 8.38 1.35 27.09
N GLU A 1028 8.56 0.93 28.35
CA GLU A 1028 7.60 0.08 29.06
C GLU A 1028 6.36 0.87 29.51
N ASP A 1029 6.47 2.19 29.63
CA ASP A 1029 5.40 3.09 30.05
C ASP A 1029 4.93 3.92 28.85
N ILE A 1030 3.99 3.36 28.09
CA ILE A 1030 3.33 4.02 26.95
C ILE A 1030 1.87 4.27 27.33
N HIS A 1031 1.44 5.51 27.22
CA HIS A 1031 0.06 5.93 27.43
C HIS A 1031 -0.36 6.97 26.39
N LEU A 1032 -1.66 7.10 26.20
CA LEU A 1032 -2.25 8.14 25.38
C LEU A 1032 -1.94 9.52 25.99
N THR A 1033 -1.56 10.48 25.16
CA THR A 1033 -1.35 11.88 25.58
C THR A 1033 -2.25 12.81 24.77
N TYR A 1034 -2.28 14.09 25.13
CA TYR A 1034 -3.11 15.09 24.44
C TYR A 1034 -2.21 16.11 23.72
N LEU A 1035 -2.49 16.34 22.44
CA LEU A 1035 -1.72 17.28 21.64
C LEU A 1035 -1.99 18.73 22.10
N ALA A 1036 -0.91 19.48 22.26
CA ALA A 1036 -0.93 20.93 22.41
C ALA A 1036 -0.38 21.60 21.14
N PHE A 1037 -0.89 22.78 20.81
CA PHE A 1037 -0.39 23.56 19.68
C PHE A 1037 1.06 23.99 19.87
N ASN A 1038 1.78 24.08 18.75
CA ASN A 1038 3.15 24.54 18.73
C ASN A 1038 3.26 25.98 19.27
N GLU A 1039 4.20 26.22 20.18
CA GLU A 1039 4.41 27.55 20.74
C GLU A 1039 4.74 28.59 19.65
N GLY A 1040 4.06 29.74 19.69
CA GLY A 1040 4.28 30.85 18.76
C GLY A 1040 3.48 30.80 17.45
N TYR A 1041 2.68 29.75 17.21
CA TYR A 1041 1.85 29.61 16.00
C TYR A 1041 0.40 30.00 16.29
N LYS A 1042 0.07 31.26 16.01
CA LYS A 1042 -1.27 31.84 16.25
C LYS A 1042 -1.98 32.22 14.96
N ASN A 1043 -3.28 31.98 14.91
CA ASN A 1043 -4.19 32.44 13.87
C ASN A 1043 -4.67 33.85 14.24
N GLU A 1044 -4.29 34.86 13.47
CA GLU A 1044 -4.60 36.25 13.74
C GLU A 1044 -5.15 36.93 12.49
N VAL A 1045 -6.06 37.89 12.71
CA VAL A 1045 -6.70 38.66 11.66
C VAL A 1045 -6.58 40.15 11.99
N PHE A 1046 -5.85 40.88 11.16
CA PHE A 1046 -5.69 42.34 11.29
C PHE A 1046 -6.35 43.05 10.11
N ARG A 1047 -7.01 44.18 10.39
CA ARG A 1047 -7.69 45.00 9.38
C ARG A 1047 -7.49 46.49 9.59
N HIS A 1048 -7.39 47.20 8.49
CA HIS A 1048 -7.46 48.65 8.46
C HIS A 1048 -8.42 49.10 7.35
N SER A 1049 -9.46 49.84 7.74
CA SER A 1049 -10.56 50.24 6.87
C SER A 1049 -10.65 51.76 6.81
N LYS A 1050 -10.78 52.32 5.61
CA LYS A 1050 -11.13 53.73 5.39
C LYS A 1050 -12.49 53.82 4.73
N VAL A 1051 -13.44 54.43 5.44
CA VAL A 1051 -14.84 54.57 5.04
C VAL A 1051 -15.12 56.05 4.76
N ASN A 1052 -15.46 56.39 3.52
CA ASN A 1052 -15.89 57.73 3.15
C ASN A 1052 -17.36 57.70 2.73
N ILE A 1053 -18.21 58.42 3.45
CA ILE A 1053 -19.60 58.63 3.05
C ILE A 1053 -19.65 59.80 2.08
N THR A 1054 -20.14 59.57 0.86
CA THR A 1054 -20.21 60.58 -0.20
C THR A 1054 -21.41 61.51 -0.03
N ASP A 1055 -21.47 62.61 -0.81
CA ASP A 1055 -22.60 63.55 -0.78
C ASP A 1055 -23.95 62.92 -1.18
N ASP A 1056 -23.93 61.86 -2.00
CA ASP A 1056 -25.09 61.02 -2.32
C ASP A 1056 -25.35 59.91 -1.28
N PHE A 1057 -24.64 59.95 -0.14
CA PHE A 1057 -24.73 59.04 1.00
C PHE A 1057 -24.41 57.57 0.69
N LYS A 1058 -23.55 57.32 -0.28
CA LYS A 1058 -22.97 55.98 -0.52
C LYS A 1058 -21.72 55.80 0.33
N MET A 1059 -21.44 54.57 0.75
CA MET A 1059 -20.20 54.26 1.47
C MET A 1059 -19.15 53.77 0.49
N LYS A 1060 -18.04 54.51 0.36
CA LYS A 1060 -16.83 54.03 -0.29
C LYS A 1060 -15.87 53.52 0.76
N ILE A 1061 -15.56 52.23 0.71
CA ILE A 1061 -14.74 51.56 1.72
C ILE A 1061 -13.51 50.96 1.05
N ARG A 1062 -12.33 51.35 1.51
CA ARG A 1062 -11.07 50.67 1.23
C ARG A 1062 -10.69 49.83 2.45
N LYS A 1063 -10.55 48.52 2.29
CA LYS A 1063 -10.12 47.62 3.36
C LYS A 1063 -8.76 47.01 3.05
N GLU A 1064 -7.83 47.06 4.00
CA GLU A 1064 -6.58 46.31 3.99
C GLU A 1064 -6.66 45.21 5.05
N ASN A 1065 -6.32 43.99 4.67
CA ASN A 1065 -6.50 42.78 5.46
C ASN A 1065 -5.18 42.02 5.56
N ILE A 1066 -4.87 41.52 6.76
CA ILE A 1066 -3.78 40.59 7.04
C ILE A 1066 -4.38 39.39 7.78
N LYS A 1067 -4.17 38.19 7.26
CA LYS A 1067 -4.60 36.94 7.90
C LYS A 1067 -3.40 36.01 8.05
N THR A 1068 -3.25 35.36 9.20
CA THR A 1068 -2.12 34.45 9.47
C THR A 1068 -2.55 32.98 9.62
N GLY A 1069 -1.60 32.05 9.50
CA GLY A 1069 -1.80 30.63 9.82
C GLY A 1069 -2.81 29.92 8.94
N VAL A 1070 -3.74 29.18 9.57
CA VAL A 1070 -4.81 28.43 8.87
C VAL A 1070 -5.66 29.36 8.01
N TYR A 1071 -5.85 30.60 8.44
CA TYR A 1071 -6.59 31.61 7.68
C TYR A 1071 -5.83 32.12 6.47
N ALA A 1072 -4.50 32.19 6.51
CA ALA A 1072 -3.70 32.46 5.32
C ALA A 1072 -3.82 31.31 4.29
N SER A 1073 -3.77 30.06 4.76
CA SER A 1073 -4.01 28.86 3.93
C SER A 1073 -5.40 28.90 3.29
N GLY A 1074 -6.46 29.19 4.06
CA GLY A 1074 -7.83 29.29 3.54
C GLY A 1074 -7.98 30.37 2.46
N MET A 1075 -7.30 31.52 2.61
CA MET A 1075 -7.25 32.54 1.56
C MET A 1075 -6.52 32.01 0.31
N CYS A 1076 -5.42 31.30 0.48
CA CYS A 1076 -4.68 30.72 -0.64
C CYS A 1076 -5.57 29.75 -1.45
N LYS A 1077 -6.17 28.76 -0.78
CA LYS A 1077 -7.08 27.77 -1.40
C LYS A 1077 -8.22 28.42 -2.17
N THR A 1078 -8.80 29.49 -1.61
CA THR A 1078 -9.97 30.15 -2.19
C THR A 1078 -9.62 30.99 -3.41
N TYR A 1079 -8.49 31.72 -3.36
CA TYR A 1079 -8.20 32.80 -4.31
C TYR A 1079 -6.96 32.57 -5.19
N PHE A 1080 -5.89 31.94 -4.69
CA PHE A 1080 -4.61 31.84 -5.42
C PHE A 1080 -4.73 31.06 -6.73
N TYR A 1081 -5.53 30.00 -6.73
CA TYR A 1081 -5.73 29.13 -7.89
C TYR A 1081 -6.86 29.58 -8.83
N SER A 1082 -7.54 30.69 -8.51
CA SER A 1082 -8.63 31.25 -9.29
C SER A 1082 -8.17 32.35 -10.23
N ASP A 1083 -8.87 32.52 -11.36
CA ASP A 1083 -8.67 33.68 -12.22
C ASP A 1083 -9.22 34.97 -11.59
N GLU A 1084 -8.84 36.13 -12.12
CA GLU A 1084 -9.19 37.43 -11.54
C GLU A 1084 -10.72 37.66 -11.44
N LYS A 1085 -11.50 37.13 -12.39
CA LYS A 1085 -12.95 37.27 -12.37
C LYS A 1085 -13.53 36.39 -11.27
N GLU A 1086 -13.11 35.13 -11.20
CA GLU A 1086 -13.55 34.20 -10.16
C GLU A 1086 -13.15 34.68 -8.76
N GLN A 1087 -11.95 35.24 -8.60
CA GLN A 1087 -11.51 35.87 -7.35
C GLN A 1087 -12.46 37.01 -6.93
N LYS A 1088 -12.80 37.90 -7.87
CA LYS A 1088 -13.73 39.01 -7.63
C LYS A 1088 -15.14 38.51 -7.30
N ASP A 1089 -15.64 37.50 -8.02
CA ASP A 1089 -16.96 36.92 -7.81
C ASP A 1089 -17.05 36.22 -6.44
N LYS A 1090 -16.06 35.39 -6.08
CA LYS A 1090 -15.94 34.73 -4.76
C LYS A 1090 -15.82 35.74 -3.63
N LEU A 1091 -14.96 36.75 -3.77
CA LEU A 1091 -14.81 37.77 -2.73
C LEU A 1091 -16.10 38.57 -2.58
N LYS A 1092 -16.69 39.01 -3.70
CA LYS A 1092 -17.97 39.74 -3.69
C LYS A 1092 -19.05 38.92 -2.99
N GLN A 1093 -19.15 37.62 -3.28
CA GLN A 1093 -20.08 36.72 -2.59
C GLN A 1093 -19.77 36.65 -1.09
N SER A 1094 -18.50 36.49 -0.71
CA SER A 1094 -18.08 36.40 0.70
C SER A 1094 -18.42 37.65 1.51
N ILE A 1095 -18.24 38.84 0.94
CA ILE A 1095 -18.44 40.12 1.66
C ILE A 1095 -19.86 40.68 1.50
N SER A 1096 -20.70 40.10 0.62
CA SER A 1096 -22.07 40.58 0.43
C SER A 1096 -22.91 40.44 1.70
N ASN A 1097 -22.60 39.45 2.56
CA ASN A 1097 -23.29 39.24 3.83
C ASN A 1097 -22.89 40.25 4.93
N ASP A 1098 -21.83 41.05 4.72
CA ASP A 1098 -21.39 42.08 5.67
C ASP A 1098 -22.31 43.33 5.62
N PHE A 1099 -23.12 43.48 4.56
CA PHE A 1099 -23.92 44.67 4.27
C PHE A 1099 -25.40 44.32 4.02
N ASN A 1100 -26.32 45.26 4.28
CA ASN A 1100 -27.76 45.04 4.09
C ASN A 1100 -28.22 45.32 2.65
N SER A 1101 -27.37 45.92 1.84
CA SER A 1101 -27.67 46.38 0.49
C SER A 1101 -26.65 45.87 -0.51
N ALA A 1102 -27.04 45.89 -1.78
CA ALA A 1102 -26.15 45.51 -2.87
C ALA A 1102 -24.88 46.38 -2.89
N LEU A 1103 -23.73 45.73 -3.04
CA LEU A 1103 -22.43 46.37 -3.17
C LEU A 1103 -21.81 46.14 -4.55
N THR A 1104 -20.92 47.05 -4.94
CA THR A 1104 -19.97 46.84 -6.04
C THR A 1104 -18.57 46.63 -5.48
N LEU A 1105 -17.85 45.67 -6.06
CA LEU A 1105 -16.42 45.49 -5.85
C LEU A 1105 -15.68 46.29 -6.91
N ASP A 1106 -15.08 47.39 -6.49
CA ASP A 1106 -14.46 48.36 -7.38
C ASP A 1106 -12.99 48.01 -7.67
N ALA A 1107 -12.28 47.46 -6.68
CA ALA A 1107 -10.91 46.98 -6.82
C ALA A 1107 -10.62 45.80 -5.87
N LEU A 1108 -9.69 44.94 -6.26
CA LEU A 1108 -9.14 43.84 -5.46
C LEU A 1108 -7.65 43.72 -5.78
N ASP A 1109 -6.81 43.66 -4.76
CA ASP A 1109 -5.35 43.55 -4.85
C ASP A 1109 -4.80 42.59 -3.79
N PHE A 1110 -4.12 41.53 -4.21
CA PHE A 1110 -3.42 40.60 -3.32
C PHE A 1110 -1.93 40.96 -3.27
N LYS A 1111 -1.51 41.69 -2.22
CA LYS A 1111 -0.11 42.08 -2.02
C LYS A 1111 0.79 40.90 -1.66
N LYS A 1112 0.27 39.93 -0.90
CA LYS A 1112 0.95 38.69 -0.52
C LYS A 1112 -0.08 37.57 -0.45
N LEU A 1113 -0.06 36.66 -1.40
CA LEU A 1113 -0.90 35.46 -1.39
C LEU A 1113 -0.16 34.37 -2.18
N GLU A 1114 0.45 33.44 -1.47
CA GLU A 1114 1.11 32.28 -2.09
C GLU A 1114 0.94 31.07 -1.17
N PRO A 1115 0.94 29.84 -1.72
CA PRO A 1115 0.86 28.62 -0.95
C PRO A 1115 1.92 28.52 0.15
N ARG A 1116 1.50 28.08 1.36
CA ARG A 1116 2.36 27.85 2.55
C ARG A 1116 2.98 29.11 3.17
N LEU A 1117 2.58 30.29 2.74
CA LEU A 1117 2.95 31.51 3.46
C LEU A 1117 2.11 31.65 4.72
N ASP A 1118 2.80 31.91 5.84
CA ASP A 1118 2.18 32.13 7.15
C ASP A 1118 1.24 33.34 7.20
N THR A 1119 1.29 34.22 6.20
CA THR A 1119 0.60 35.50 6.18
C THR A 1119 0.10 35.82 4.77
N ALA A 1120 -1.21 36.03 4.65
CA ALA A 1120 -1.85 36.59 3.47
C ALA A 1120 -2.14 38.09 3.69
N ILE A 1121 -1.82 38.93 2.71
CA ILE A 1121 -2.05 40.38 2.72
C ILE A 1121 -2.81 40.76 1.45
N PHE A 1122 -3.98 41.37 1.60
CA PHE A 1122 -4.81 41.79 0.49
C PHE A 1122 -5.62 43.03 0.82
N SER A 1123 -6.05 43.74 -0.21
CA SER A 1123 -6.89 44.92 -0.07
C SER A 1123 -7.97 44.95 -1.15
N PHE A 1124 -9.09 45.59 -0.83
CA PHE A 1124 -10.17 45.77 -1.78
C PHE A 1124 -10.90 47.08 -1.52
N ASP A 1125 -11.47 47.61 -2.60
CA ASP A 1125 -12.29 48.81 -2.59
C ASP A 1125 -13.73 48.40 -2.96
N ILE A 1126 -14.71 48.80 -2.15
CA ILE A 1126 -16.13 48.56 -2.40
C ILE A 1126 -16.93 49.85 -2.32
N THR A 1127 -18.01 49.90 -3.08
CA THR A 1127 -19.06 50.90 -2.93
C THR A 1127 -20.35 50.22 -2.49
N VAL A 1128 -20.91 50.64 -1.36
CA VAL A 1128 -22.17 50.13 -0.82
C VAL A 1128 -23.23 51.23 -0.96
N ASP A 1129 -24.34 50.90 -1.60
CA ASP A 1129 -25.49 51.79 -1.77
C ASP A 1129 -26.54 51.51 -0.70
N ASN A 1130 -27.38 52.48 -0.33
CA ASN A 1130 -28.56 52.33 0.55
C ASN A 1130 -28.36 51.84 2.00
N ASP A 1131 -27.13 51.57 2.46
CA ASP A 1131 -26.85 51.19 3.86
C ASP A 1131 -26.80 52.38 4.84
N VAL A 1132 -26.78 53.61 4.33
CA VAL A 1132 -26.94 54.84 5.14
C VAL A 1132 -28.42 55.19 5.26
N LEU A 1133 -29.01 54.89 6.42
CA LEU A 1133 -30.44 55.03 6.67
C LEU A 1133 -30.81 56.48 6.99
N LYS A 1134 -31.95 56.96 6.45
CA LYS A 1134 -32.51 58.27 6.80
C LYS A 1134 -33.51 58.15 7.95
N LEU A 1135 -33.26 58.88 9.04
CA LEU A 1135 -34.11 58.93 10.23
C LEU A 1135 -34.48 60.40 10.52
N GLY A 1136 -35.51 60.90 9.82
CA GLY A 1136 -35.92 62.31 9.93
C GLY A 1136 -34.85 63.28 9.42
N SER A 1137 -34.34 64.15 10.29
CA SER A 1137 -33.19 65.05 10.02
C SER A 1137 -31.82 64.40 10.25
N PHE A 1138 -31.79 63.16 10.73
CA PHE A 1138 -30.57 62.42 11.03
C PHE A 1138 -30.33 61.32 9.99
N ARG A 1139 -29.08 60.89 9.91
CA ARG A 1139 -28.64 59.71 9.18
C ARG A 1139 -28.03 58.72 10.17
N SER A 1140 -28.21 57.43 9.91
CA SER A 1140 -27.63 56.34 10.71
C SER A 1140 -26.86 55.40 9.80
N VAL A 1141 -25.68 54.98 10.25
CA VAL A 1141 -24.84 53.98 9.58
C VAL A 1141 -24.33 52.99 10.61
N LYS A 1142 -24.45 51.69 10.34
CA LYS A 1142 -23.83 50.65 11.17
C LYS A 1142 -22.31 50.71 10.96
N VAL A 1143 -21.52 50.57 12.03
CA VAL A 1143 -20.06 50.46 11.88
C VAL A 1143 -19.75 49.22 11.01
N PRO A 1144 -19.06 49.36 9.86
CA PRO A 1144 -18.93 48.29 8.87
C PRO A 1144 -17.81 47.31 9.22
N PHE A 1145 -17.91 46.66 10.38
CA PHE A 1145 -17.01 45.58 10.80
C PHE A 1145 -17.03 44.42 9.80
N SER A 1146 -15.89 43.71 9.70
CA SER A 1146 -15.82 42.44 8.97
C SER A 1146 -15.82 41.24 9.91
N ASP A 1147 -16.28 40.10 9.37
CA ASP A 1147 -16.54 38.82 10.05
C ASP A 1147 -17.67 38.89 11.09
N ILE A 1148 -18.40 37.79 11.21
CA ILE A 1148 -19.46 37.63 12.22
C ILE A 1148 -18.85 36.92 13.42
N LEU A 1149 -18.47 37.68 14.45
CA LEU A 1149 -17.90 37.15 15.70
C LEU A 1149 -18.94 36.41 16.57
N VAL A 1150 -20.22 36.76 16.42
CA VAL A 1150 -21.32 36.15 17.20
C VAL A 1150 -22.48 35.81 16.28
N ARG A 1151 -22.85 34.54 16.26
CA ARG A 1151 -24.05 34.05 15.58
C ARG A 1151 -25.13 33.76 16.63
N MET A 1152 -26.03 34.73 16.83
CA MET A 1152 -27.02 34.66 17.92
C MET A 1152 -27.97 33.47 17.85
N ASN A 1153 -28.19 32.89 16.66
CA ASN A 1153 -29.00 31.68 16.49
C ASN A 1153 -28.43 30.46 17.23
N ILE A 1154 -27.10 30.40 17.44
CA ILE A 1154 -26.44 29.34 18.21
C ILE A 1154 -26.73 29.48 19.72
N PHE A 1155 -27.13 30.67 20.16
CA PHE A 1155 -27.42 30.98 21.56
C PHE A 1155 -28.93 31.05 21.85
N GLU A 1156 -29.79 30.52 20.97
CA GLU A 1156 -31.24 30.51 21.18
C GLU A 1156 -31.65 29.67 22.39
N ASP A 1157 -30.87 28.64 22.72
CA ASP A 1157 -31.06 27.80 23.90
C ASP A 1157 -31.11 28.69 25.16
N SER A 1158 -32.27 28.71 25.84
CA SER A 1158 -32.46 29.48 27.07
C SER A 1158 -31.67 28.90 28.24
N GLU A 1159 -31.46 27.58 28.21
CA GLU A 1159 -30.74 26.78 29.20
C GLU A 1159 -30.05 25.61 28.47
N ARG A 1160 -28.88 25.17 28.97
CA ARG A 1160 -28.10 24.04 28.41
C ARG A 1160 -27.75 23.02 29.47
N THR A 1161 -27.54 21.79 29.02
CA THR A 1161 -27.11 20.67 29.86
C THR A 1161 -25.81 20.02 29.38
N LEU A 1162 -25.37 20.31 28.15
CA LEU A 1162 -24.09 19.87 27.61
C LEU A 1162 -23.11 21.04 27.52
N ASP A 1163 -21.82 20.72 27.66
CA ASP A 1163 -20.73 21.65 27.39
C ASP A 1163 -20.91 22.28 26.00
N PHE A 1164 -20.58 23.56 25.88
CA PHE A 1164 -20.45 24.25 24.60
C PHE A 1164 -19.02 24.03 24.08
N ASP A 1165 -18.91 23.44 22.90
CA ASP A 1165 -17.66 23.24 22.18
C ASP A 1165 -17.17 24.58 21.62
N PHE A 1166 -16.54 25.36 22.50
CA PHE A 1166 -15.97 26.64 22.13
C PHE A 1166 -14.71 26.47 21.29
N VAL A 1167 -13.97 25.37 21.50
CA VAL A 1167 -12.78 25.06 20.71
C VAL A 1167 -13.15 25.04 19.24
N ASN A 1168 -14.18 24.30 18.82
CA ASN A 1168 -14.62 24.26 17.42
C ASN A 1168 -15.55 25.41 16.99
N TYR A 1169 -15.91 26.32 17.90
CA TYR A 1169 -16.71 27.50 17.59
C TYR A 1169 -15.87 28.63 16.96
N GLU A 1170 -14.69 28.90 17.50
CA GLU A 1170 -13.83 30.02 17.11
C GLU A 1170 -12.35 29.62 17.11
N ASP A 1171 -11.74 29.62 15.94
CA ASP A 1171 -10.37 29.18 15.68
C ASP A 1171 -9.42 30.34 15.32
N VAL A 1172 -9.82 31.61 15.53
CA VAL A 1172 -8.91 32.78 15.54
C VAL A 1172 -8.49 33.11 16.98
N ASP A 1173 -7.18 33.29 17.20
CA ASP A 1173 -6.63 33.69 18.50
C ASP A 1173 -6.83 35.19 18.77
N ARG A 1174 -6.77 36.01 17.71
CA ARG A 1174 -6.93 37.46 17.81
C ARG A 1174 -7.49 38.10 16.54
N TYR A 1175 -8.52 38.91 16.71
CA TYR A 1175 -8.99 39.90 15.73
C TYR A 1175 -8.56 41.29 16.16
N GLU A 1176 -8.11 42.10 15.21
CA GLU A 1176 -7.85 43.53 15.41
C GLU A 1176 -8.26 44.33 14.18
N GLU A 1177 -9.13 45.32 14.33
CA GLU A 1177 -9.61 46.16 13.23
C GLU A 1177 -9.58 47.64 13.61
N THR A 1178 -8.99 48.46 12.75
CA THR A 1178 -9.10 49.93 12.82
C THR A 1178 -9.95 50.44 11.67
N ILE A 1179 -10.97 51.24 11.95
CA ILE A 1179 -11.84 51.86 10.95
C ILE A 1179 -11.80 53.39 11.08
N GLU A 1180 -11.41 54.08 10.02
CA GLU A 1180 -11.47 55.54 9.91
C GLU A 1180 -12.70 55.92 9.08
N ILE A 1181 -13.65 56.64 9.68
CA ILE A 1181 -14.92 57.02 9.06
C ILE A 1181 -14.95 58.53 8.86
N GLY A 1182 -15.13 58.95 7.61
CA GLY A 1182 -15.34 60.34 7.19
C GLY A 1182 -16.76 60.59 6.69
N LEU A 1183 -17.36 61.69 7.15
CA LEU A 1183 -18.67 62.18 6.70
C LEU A 1183 -18.55 63.16 5.52
N PRO A 1184 -19.62 63.36 4.72
CA PRO A 1184 -19.63 64.38 3.68
C PRO A 1184 -19.59 65.80 4.27
N GLU A 1185 -19.16 66.76 3.45
CA GLU A 1185 -18.97 68.15 3.89
C GLU A 1185 -20.26 68.73 4.49
N GLY A 1186 -20.13 69.48 5.59
CA GLY A 1186 -21.26 70.10 6.29
C GLY A 1186 -22.01 69.20 7.27
N HIS A 1187 -21.63 67.92 7.41
CA HIS A 1187 -22.22 67.00 8.38
C HIS A 1187 -21.33 66.82 9.63
N SER A 1188 -21.95 66.41 10.74
CA SER A 1188 -21.22 66.09 11.97
C SER A 1188 -21.85 64.95 12.74
N PHE A 1189 -21.03 64.15 13.43
CA PHE A 1189 -21.52 63.15 14.37
C PHE A 1189 -22.29 63.81 15.51
N VAL A 1190 -23.48 63.28 15.81
CA VAL A 1190 -24.37 63.81 16.86
C VAL A 1190 -23.82 63.49 18.24
N GLU A 1191 -23.44 62.24 18.43
CA GLU A 1191 -22.88 61.67 19.65
C GLU A 1191 -21.88 60.57 19.27
N ILE A 1192 -20.87 60.37 20.10
CA ILE A 1192 -19.90 59.28 19.95
C ILE A 1192 -20.31 58.19 20.94
N PRO A 1193 -20.44 56.92 20.52
CA PRO A 1193 -20.71 55.82 21.44
C PRO A 1193 -19.65 55.72 22.54
N GLU A 1194 -20.02 55.15 23.69
CA GLU A 1194 -19.06 54.84 24.76
C GLU A 1194 -18.15 53.68 24.36
N ASP A 1195 -16.91 53.70 24.88
CA ASP A 1195 -15.98 52.59 24.73
C ASP A 1195 -16.51 51.33 25.42
N VAL A 1196 -16.38 50.18 24.77
CA VAL A 1196 -16.85 48.89 25.29
C VAL A 1196 -15.66 48.03 25.67
N HIS A 1197 -15.68 47.54 26.91
CA HIS A 1197 -14.69 46.61 27.45
C HIS A 1197 -15.42 45.39 28.03
N LEU A 1198 -15.20 44.22 27.44
CA LEU A 1198 -15.78 42.95 27.91
C LEU A 1198 -14.68 41.94 28.18
N GLU A 1199 -14.83 41.18 29.25
CA GLU A 1199 -13.94 40.10 29.62
C GLU A 1199 -14.76 38.88 30.03
N TYR A 1200 -14.34 37.71 29.57
CA TYR A 1200 -14.86 36.43 30.01
C TYR A 1200 -13.77 35.37 29.91
N LYS A 1201 -13.32 34.83 31.05
CA LYS A 1201 -12.35 33.70 31.13
C LYS A 1201 -11.14 33.82 30.19
N GLY A 1202 -10.50 34.99 30.14
CA GLY A 1202 -9.33 35.22 29.28
C GLY A 1202 -9.66 35.54 27.81
N CYS A 1203 -10.93 35.54 27.42
CA CYS A 1203 -11.39 36.24 26.23
C CYS A 1203 -11.56 37.73 26.56
N TYR A 1204 -11.05 38.59 25.68
CA TYR A 1204 -11.06 40.05 25.85
C TYR A 1204 -11.60 40.73 24.60
N TYR A 1205 -12.64 41.54 24.74
CA TYR A 1205 -13.16 42.39 23.67
C TYR A 1205 -13.05 43.86 24.06
N ASN A 1206 -12.37 44.65 23.24
CA ASN A 1206 -12.23 46.09 23.40
C ASN A 1206 -12.71 46.78 22.12
N LEU A 1207 -13.59 47.77 22.27
CA LEU A 1207 -14.05 48.63 21.19
C LEU A 1207 -13.92 50.09 21.64
N ASN A 1208 -13.04 50.84 20.99
CA ASN A 1208 -12.71 52.22 21.34
C ASN A 1208 -13.10 53.19 20.22
N PHE A 1209 -13.64 54.35 20.59
CA PHE A 1209 -14.05 55.42 19.68
C PHE A 1209 -13.25 56.70 19.93
N GLU A 1210 -12.47 57.14 18.93
CA GLU A 1210 -11.63 58.33 19.00
C GLU A 1210 -12.10 59.37 17.96
N ARG A 1211 -12.62 60.50 18.45
CA ARG A 1211 -13.08 61.60 17.60
C ARG A 1211 -11.91 62.45 17.10
N ASN A 1212 -11.74 62.54 15.78
CA ASN A 1212 -10.65 63.25 15.11
C ASN A 1212 -11.14 64.47 14.29
N GLY A 1213 -12.13 65.19 14.81
CA GLY A 1213 -12.77 66.32 14.11
C GLY A 1213 -14.29 66.32 14.30
N SER A 1214 -15.00 67.25 13.65
CA SER A 1214 -16.47 67.24 13.69
C SER A 1214 -17.09 66.13 12.83
N ASP A 1215 -16.36 65.72 11.79
CA ASP A 1215 -16.75 64.89 10.65
C ASP A 1215 -15.90 63.60 10.50
N GLN A 1216 -14.92 63.38 11.38
CA GLN A 1216 -14.05 62.21 11.38
C GLN A 1216 -14.08 61.43 12.70
N LEU A 1217 -14.19 60.11 12.60
CA LEU A 1217 -14.19 59.18 13.72
C LEU A 1217 -13.26 58.00 13.43
N LYS A 1218 -12.40 57.64 14.39
CA LYS A 1218 -11.62 56.41 14.37
C LYS A 1218 -12.22 55.41 15.34
N VAL A 1219 -12.41 54.18 14.89
CA VAL A 1219 -12.93 53.06 15.67
C VAL A 1219 -11.84 52.00 15.74
N HIS A 1220 -11.50 51.51 16.93
CA HIS A 1220 -10.51 50.44 17.12
C HIS A 1220 -11.13 49.28 17.88
N ARG A 1221 -11.17 48.10 17.24
CA ARG A 1221 -11.74 46.86 17.76
C ARG A 1221 -10.62 45.84 17.97
N VAL A 1222 -10.56 45.22 19.14
CA VAL A 1222 -9.67 44.08 19.45
C VAL A 1222 -10.47 42.98 20.14
N TYR A 1223 -10.42 41.76 19.62
CA TYR A 1223 -10.97 40.57 20.25
C TYR A 1223 -9.89 39.50 20.38
N THR A 1224 -9.52 39.12 21.60
CA THR A 1224 -8.59 38.01 21.88
C THR A 1224 -9.36 36.85 22.48
N VAL A 1225 -9.08 35.64 22.00
CA VAL A 1225 -9.84 34.42 22.30
C VAL A 1225 -9.02 33.49 23.19
N ASN A 1226 -9.68 32.89 24.18
CA ASN A 1226 -9.15 31.75 24.94
C ASN A 1226 -9.98 30.51 24.62
N ARG A 1227 -9.36 29.51 23.96
CA ARG A 1227 -10.05 28.32 23.43
C ARG A 1227 -10.31 27.27 24.52
N GLN A 1228 -11.29 27.53 25.38
CA GLN A 1228 -11.75 26.58 26.41
C GLN A 1228 -13.25 26.35 26.27
N ASN A 1229 -13.66 25.08 26.33
CA ASN A 1229 -15.08 24.70 26.34
C ASN A 1229 -15.80 25.33 27.54
N VAL A 1230 -17.07 25.69 27.33
CA VAL A 1230 -17.89 26.38 28.34
C VAL A 1230 -18.82 25.38 28.99
N LYS A 1231 -18.78 25.27 30.33
CA LYS A 1231 -19.64 24.35 31.09
C LYS A 1231 -21.10 24.84 31.15
N PRO A 1232 -22.09 23.94 31.34
CA PRO A 1232 -23.51 24.32 31.44
C PRO A 1232 -23.79 25.44 32.46
N GLU A 1233 -23.17 25.38 33.64
CA GLU A 1233 -23.32 26.38 34.72
C GLU A 1233 -22.72 27.76 34.36
N GLU A 1234 -21.87 27.81 33.35
CA GLU A 1234 -21.20 29.03 32.87
C GLU A 1234 -21.87 29.60 31.63
N PHE A 1235 -22.70 28.80 30.94
CA PHE A 1235 -23.29 29.17 29.66
C PHE A 1235 -24.14 30.44 29.75
N SER A 1236 -24.87 30.67 30.84
CA SER A 1236 -25.64 31.92 31.00
C SER A 1236 -24.73 33.16 31.04
N ALA A 1237 -23.60 33.10 31.74
CA ALA A 1237 -22.63 34.21 31.78
C ALA A 1237 -21.95 34.39 30.42
N PHE A 1238 -21.61 33.29 29.75
CA PHE A 1238 -21.05 33.31 28.41
C PHE A 1238 -22.03 33.88 27.38
N LYS A 1239 -23.32 33.49 27.42
CA LYS A 1239 -24.38 34.04 26.57
C LYS A 1239 -24.56 35.54 26.79
N VAL A 1240 -24.45 36.03 28.03
CA VAL A 1240 -24.46 37.48 28.32
C VAL A 1240 -23.24 38.17 27.69
N PHE A 1241 -22.04 37.58 27.82
CA PHE A 1241 -20.83 38.08 27.17
C PHE A 1241 -21.02 38.15 25.64
N MET A 1242 -21.46 37.07 25.01
CA MET A 1242 -21.70 37.00 23.56
C MET A 1242 -22.82 37.96 23.11
N SER A 1243 -23.86 38.15 23.93
CA SER A 1243 -24.95 39.10 23.62
C SER A 1243 -24.47 40.54 23.66
N LYS A 1244 -23.67 40.92 24.66
CA LYS A 1244 -23.05 42.25 24.74
C LYS A 1244 -22.02 42.48 23.63
N LEU A 1245 -21.25 41.44 23.30
CA LEU A 1245 -20.32 41.49 22.17
C LEU A 1245 -21.11 41.72 20.88
N ASN A 1246 -22.19 40.97 20.65
CA ASN A 1246 -23.07 41.17 19.50
C ASN A 1246 -23.73 42.56 19.48
N GLU A 1247 -24.14 43.11 20.62
CA GLU A 1247 -24.65 44.49 20.72
C GLU A 1247 -23.58 45.51 20.28
N ALA A 1248 -22.35 45.37 20.78
CA ALA A 1248 -21.23 46.22 20.40
C ALA A 1248 -20.91 46.14 18.89
N GLU A 1249 -20.90 44.93 18.32
CA GLU A 1249 -20.72 44.68 16.88
C GLU A 1249 -21.86 45.24 16.01
N ASN A 1250 -23.02 45.55 16.60
CA ASN A 1250 -24.16 46.17 15.93
C ASN A 1250 -24.31 47.66 16.24
N THR A 1251 -23.25 48.33 16.70
CA THR A 1251 -23.27 49.78 16.97
C THR A 1251 -23.57 50.60 15.71
N HIS A 1252 -24.52 51.53 15.82
CA HIS A 1252 -24.85 52.52 14.80
C HIS A 1252 -24.34 53.91 15.16
N LEU A 1253 -23.80 54.62 14.18
CA LEU A 1253 -23.37 56.01 14.29
C LEU A 1253 -24.45 56.93 13.73
N LEU A 1254 -24.85 57.94 14.51
CA LEU A 1254 -25.79 58.98 14.07
C LEU A 1254 -25.06 60.27 13.69
N PHE A 1255 -25.43 60.83 12.55
CA PHE A 1255 -24.92 62.11 12.06
C PHE A 1255 -26.03 62.96 11.43
N LYS A 1256 -25.80 64.28 11.31
CA LYS A 1256 -26.74 65.24 10.73
C LYS A 1256 -26.05 66.32 9.92
#